data_AF-A0A976IBE3-F1
#
_entry.id   AF-A0A976IBE3-F1
#
_cell.length_a   1.000
_cell.length_b   1.000
_cell.length_c   1.000
_cell.angle_alpha   90.00
_cell.angle_beta   90.00
_cell.angle_gamma   90.00
#
_symmetry.space_group_name_H-M   'P 1'
#
loop_
_entity.id
_entity.type
_entity.pdbx_description
1 polymer ?
#
loop_
_entity_poly.entity_id
_entity_poly.type
_entity_poly.pdbx_seq_one_letter_code
_entity_poly.pdbx_strand_id
1 'polypeptide(L)'
;MLRGSAGALLLRRSTRYMSLLGSIFGIGEFEVARNSSLTRSTRKEQAYKLALLDYVSMNSHPKFMLQQILEDETPFLMGHVLVGASQCLAPLMHQDTLDAASRLHTANEIAQKAKQTTASERMHVLALNAMIFGRQSEAAAIYETILQNDYTDLLALRCCYDIYRLIGDSKNMLATIRRRLPFWSPSDTGYSFLIGMQAYGLKAVGQLDAAEALAEKALSLNGNDRWALHTVLHVLEARGNANHGASYANQYKARFDNGGPLESHLYYQWALYMLDLGHYERIEKMLEVYIFPSQPITSPHAVPTLCDATQLYWRLRFAGQDTIELGKQLLQNWSAILSINATPKYSSPLAKILQYSILTCVNRVAAPPMNLLTAEPAVDIDSLKAKLDVTPFQFSYSPLSGDLERVYTSICRSFQAFSERFMAAVISIYIQERYEEASLFLLPVRGNLSCLGGTDVDLDLIEQLLIECASKCDDLRLAKLLLNERISARPQSAQCWKTLSRLSETMGDTSAVRDAQGMSYRVLRACKLQGLSLHAETLQRLTEELTNESSLQLEDVLYAIKNNIDRTKMTSSVVTLEALESALDTLLVLSTENEYEKIQVFDAFNTPRLHFNKHNNSYELRVDFHRQLQAGSESRIQLLRNRFQFIDLRVKRNRMFARPSAAVANTTDYIELSRIESLLGVSGVCRVMGMLGQDERKRFYLEDFTSRIVIDLSSAAYTDGLFTINCVVLAEGEVVDDVLHIQSMGFPPPETKEASLEVLGGIDPLGVEVSAQQLEQIRALEENDHFATFIVLSDVHLDDPLVIRKLDELFQGLESVQPTLFIIMGNFMSTSIGGGTGSDSIQDLREYLEELGNLILKYTGIAENSRFLLVPGPNDPGSSRAFPRHPLPDLCTCELLCKVPNVICSTNPCRIRYYTQDIVVFRDDLQQKMQRHAILPPKPSENEKAVTNNEGETFESVSQTDITKHLAKTLIDQAHLCPMQLMVNPINWDFDSSLQLFPVPDVLILGDSTEQFQLGYSSVGIFHPGPFHADYSFVLYRPSTNTTEFSRV
;
A
#
# COMPACT_ATOMS: atom_id res chain seq x y z
N MET A 1 -3.85 73.06 1.53
CA MET A 1 -2.99 71.96 2.04
C MET A 1 -3.86 70.92 2.72
N LEU A 2 -3.85 69.72 2.15
CA LEU A 2 -4.14 68.38 2.67
C LEU A 2 -5.44 68.03 3.45
N ARG A 3 -6.13 67.06 2.81
CA ARG A 3 -6.95 65.94 3.31
C ARG A 3 -8.44 66.17 3.62
N GLY A 4 -9.29 65.45 2.88
CA GLY A 4 -10.64 65.10 3.29
C GLY A 4 -11.53 64.55 2.17
N SER A 5 -11.85 63.26 2.25
CA SER A 5 -13.04 62.57 1.72
C SER A 5 -13.32 62.51 0.20
N ALA A 6 -13.13 61.32 -0.37
CA ALA A 6 -14.01 60.82 -1.42
C ALA A 6 -14.64 59.52 -0.91
N GLY A 7 -15.92 59.59 -0.55
CA GLY A 7 -16.78 58.43 -0.32
C GLY A 7 -17.38 57.97 -1.64
N ALA A 8 -17.45 56.65 -1.82
CA ALA A 8 -18.28 56.03 -2.84
C ALA A 8 -19.24 55.05 -2.14
N LEU A 9 -20.54 55.35 -2.28
CA LEU A 9 -21.65 54.50 -1.86
C LEU A 9 -22.05 53.59 -3.03
N LEU A 10 -22.24 52.31 -2.67
CA LEU A 10 -23.23 51.36 -3.19
C LEU A 10 -23.11 50.83 -4.63
N LEU A 11 -22.72 49.56 -4.71
CA LEU A 11 -23.44 48.53 -5.47
C LEU A 11 -23.22 47.16 -4.81
N ARG A 12 -24.30 46.57 -4.28
CA ARG A 12 -24.40 45.17 -3.83
C ARG A 12 -24.08 44.24 -5.01
N ARG A 13 -23.11 43.34 -4.85
CA ARG A 13 -23.05 42.07 -5.60
C ARG A 13 -23.00 40.91 -4.63
N SER A 14 -24.03 40.08 -4.71
CA SER A 14 -24.14 38.75 -4.11
C SER A 14 -23.06 37.85 -4.68
N THR A 15 -22.07 37.46 -3.88
CA THR A 15 -21.14 36.38 -4.18
C THR A 15 -21.85 35.05 -4.00
N ARG A 16 -22.16 34.37 -5.12
CA ARG A 16 -22.51 32.94 -5.13
C ARG A 16 -21.28 32.15 -4.74
N TYR A 17 -21.40 31.30 -3.73
CA TYR A 17 -20.39 30.30 -3.36
C TYR A 17 -20.25 29.28 -4.50
N MET A 18 -19.01 28.97 -4.90
CA MET A 18 -18.69 27.91 -5.86
C MET A 18 -18.70 26.53 -5.18
N SER A 19 -19.14 25.48 -5.88
CA SER A 19 -19.10 24.11 -5.34
C SER A 19 -17.69 23.50 -5.47
N LEU A 20 -17.29 22.75 -4.44
CA LEU A 20 -15.99 22.09 -4.29
C LEU A 20 -15.77 20.96 -5.31
N LEU A 21 -16.85 20.39 -5.86
CA LEU A 21 -16.73 19.47 -6.99
C LEU A 21 -16.30 20.22 -8.27
N GLY A 22 -16.65 21.50 -8.42
CA GLY A 22 -16.20 22.35 -9.52
C GLY A 22 -14.68 22.60 -9.57
N SER A 23 -13.97 22.53 -8.43
CA SER A 23 -12.50 22.64 -8.42
C SER A 23 -11.80 21.33 -8.82
N ILE A 24 -12.48 20.19 -8.68
CA ILE A 24 -11.94 18.86 -9.03
C ILE A 24 -11.97 18.61 -10.54
N PHE A 25 -12.85 19.29 -11.27
CA PHE A 25 -13.03 19.14 -12.70
C PHE A 25 -12.22 20.12 -13.56
N GLY A 26 -11.19 20.77 -13.01
CA GLY A 26 -10.18 21.51 -13.79
C GLY A 26 -10.38 23.02 -13.92
N ILE A 27 -10.62 23.73 -12.80
CA ILE A 27 -10.41 25.19 -12.73
C ILE A 27 -9.17 25.47 -11.84
N GLY A 28 -8.00 25.56 -12.49
CA GLY A 28 -6.81 26.30 -12.04
C GLY A 28 -5.95 25.74 -10.88
N GLU A 29 -4.69 25.39 -11.20
CA GLU A 29 -3.59 25.04 -10.27
C GLU A 29 -2.92 26.27 -9.60
N PHE A 30 -2.39 26.13 -8.36
CA PHE A 30 -0.94 26.12 -8.02
C PHE A 30 -0.67 26.13 -6.49
N GLU A 31 0.46 25.53 -6.12
CA GLU A 31 0.98 25.24 -4.77
C GLU A 31 1.32 26.45 -3.85
N VAL A 32 1.52 26.10 -2.56
CA VAL A 32 2.44 26.65 -1.52
C VAL A 32 1.72 27.14 -0.25
N ALA A 33 1.82 26.36 0.85
CA ALA A 33 2.23 26.81 2.19
C ALA A 33 1.95 25.75 3.28
N ARG A 34 2.97 24.97 3.69
CA ARG A 34 3.08 24.44 5.06
C ARG A 34 4.38 24.92 5.66
N ASN A 35 4.33 26.11 6.24
CA ASN A 35 5.23 26.60 7.29
C ASN A 35 4.73 27.99 7.71
N SER A 36 3.59 28.06 8.39
CA SER A 36 3.15 29.24 9.17
C SER A 36 1.75 29.02 9.74
N SER A 37 1.64 28.26 10.83
CA SER A 37 0.38 28.22 11.57
C SER A 37 0.58 28.09 13.07
N LEU A 38 1.40 28.97 13.63
CA LEU A 38 1.23 29.47 14.99
C LEU A 38 1.54 30.98 14.95
N THR A 39 0.53 31.80 14.69
CA THR A 39 0.65 33.26 14.79
C THR A 39 0.48 33.70 16.25
N ARG A 40 0.88 34.94 16.56
CA ARG A 40 0.66 35.66 17.85
C ARG A 40 -0.78 35.67 18.38
N SER A 41 -1.76 35.12 17.65
CA SER A 41 -3.19 35.10 18.02
C SER A 41 -3.68 33.79 18.64
N THR A 42 -2.87 32.74 18.68
CA THR A 42 -3.27 31.41 19.19
C THR A 42 -3.34 31.42 20.72
N ARG A 43 -4.49 31.06 21.32
CA ARG A 43 -4.63 30.97 22.79
C ARG A 43 -3.69 29.88 23.34
N LYS A 44 -2.98 30.17 24.44
CA LYS A 44 -1.98 29.27 25.07
C LYS A 44 -2.50 27.83 25.31
N GLU A 45 -3.75 27.71 25.73
CA GLU A 45 -4.40 26.42 25.99
C GLU A 45 -4.56 25.57 24.72
N GLN A 46 -4.86 26.19 23.59
CA GLN A 46 -5.05 25.48 22.33
C GLN A 46 -3.71 24.98 21.77
N ALA A 47 -2.66 25.81 21.88
CA ALA A 47 -1.30 25.42 21.51
C ALA A 47 -0.77 24.27 22.39
N TYR A 48 -1.07 24.30 23.69
CA TYR A 48 -0.72 23.20 24.60
C TYR A 48 -1.44 21.89 24.25
N LYS A 49 -2.76 21.93 23.98
CA LYS A 49 -3.50 20.73 23.58
C LYS A 49 -2.92 20.10 22.31
N LEU A 50 -2.60 20.90 21.30
CA LEU A 50 -1.96 20.41 20.08
C LEU A 50 -0.56 19.82 20.37
N ALA A 51 0.28 20.54 21.13
CA ALA A 51 1.61 20.06 21.49
C ALA A 51 1.57 18.75 22.31
N LEU A 52 0.56 18.59 23.17
CA LEU A 52 0.35 17.37 23.93
C LEU A 52 -0.03 16.19 23.03
N LEU A 53 -0.96 16.38 22.08
CA LEU A 53 -1.37 15.32 21.16
C LEU A 53 -0.22 14.90 20.24
N ASP A 54 0.57 15.86 19.73
CA ASP A 54 1.74 15.60 18.89
C ASP A 54 2.86 14.89 19.65
N TYR A 55 3.03 15.20 20.95
CA TYR A 55 3.99 14.49 21.80
C TYR A 55 3.55 13.07 22.12
N VAL A 56 2.28 12.89 22.51
CA VAL A 56 1.73 11.57 22.87
C VAL A 56 1.78 10.61 21.67
N SER A 57 1.53 11.14 20.47
CA SER A 57 1.67 10.42 19.19
C SER A 57 3.11 10.29 18.68
N MET A 58 4.07 10.94 19.35
CA MET A 58 5.50 10.99 18.98
C MET A 58 5.79 11.63 17.61
N ASN A 59 4.92 12.52 17.16
CA ASN A 59 5.06 13.24 15.89
C ASN A 59 5.95 14.48 15.98
N SER A 60 5.92 15.20 17.10
CA SER A 60 6.72 16.42 17.28
C SER A 60 7.10 16.62 18.75
N HIS A 61 8.26 17.23 18.99
CA HIS A 61 8.72 17.53 20.34
C HIS A 61 8.14 18.87 20.83
N PRO A 62 7.46 18.92 22.00
CA PRO A 62 6.78 20.13 22.51
C PRO A 62 7.66 21.37 22.59
N LYS A 63 8.95 21.19 22.86
CA LYS A 63 9.93 22.30 22.95
C LYS A 63 9.94 23.21 21.72
N PHE A 64 9.72 22.67 20.52
CA PHE A 64 9.69 23.45 19.28
C PHE A 64 8.35 24.16 19.11
N MET A 65 7.24 23.47 19.38
CA MET A 65 5.89 24.03 19.23
C MET A 65 5.57 25.13 20.25
N LEU A 66 6.10 25.00 21.47
CA LEU A 66 5.83 25.94 22.57
C LEU A 66 6.93 26.97 22.76
N GLN A 67 8.00 26.96 21.95
CA GLN A 67 9.15 27.85 22.12
C GLN A 67 8.74 29.32 22.28
N GLN A 68 8.05 29.87 21.27
CA GLN A 68 7.62 31.27 21.25
C GLN A 68 6.62 31.61 22.37
N ILE A 69 5.82 30.64 22.80
CA ILE A 69 4.79 30.82 23.85
C ILE A 69 5.42 30.84 25.24
N LEU A 70 6.51 30.09 25.44
CA LEU A 70 7.27 30.05 26.68
C LEU A 70 8.32 31.16 26.79
N GLU A 71 8.65 31.82 25.68
CA GLU A 71 9.49 33.02 25.63
C GLU A 71 8.70 34.32 25.89
N ASP A 72 7.36 34.28 25.80
CA ASP A 72 6.46 35.38 26.18
C ASP A 72 6.45 35.61 27.70
N GLU A 73 6.36 36.87 28.16
CA GLU A 73 6.46 37.24 29.58
C GLU A 73 5.27 36.75 30.44
N THR A 74 4.20 36.26 29.81
CA THR A 74 3.02 35.77 30.51
C THR A 74 3.26 34.37 31.10
N PRO A 75 3.04 34.12 32.40
CA PRO A 75 3.28 32.80 33.03
C PRO A 75 2.49 31.66 32.37
N PHE A 76 3.11 30.51 32.12
CA PHE A 76 2.43 29.32 31.57
C PHE A 76 2.96 28.00 32.14
N LEU A 77 2.46 27.65 33.33
CA LEU A 77 2.95 26.52 34.13
C LEU A 77 2.98 25.19 33.37
N MET A 78 1.83 24.74 32.85
CA MET A 78 1.71 23.43 32.21
C MET A 78 2.52 23.32 30.91
N GLY A 79 2.78 24.43 30.21
CA GLY A 79 3.69 24.43 29.07
C GLY A 79 5.13 24.07 29.47
N HIS A 80 5.64 24.60 30.60
CA HIS A 80 6.95 24.21 31.13
C HIS A 80 6.97 22.76 31.62
N VAL A 81 5.87 22.28 32.22
CA VAL A 81 5.75 20.89 32.65
C VAL A 81 5.81 19.94 31.45
N LEU A 82 5.02 20.17 30.40
CA LEU A 82 5.01 19.33 29.20
C LEU A 82 6.39 19.29 28.53
N VAL A 83 7.03 20.46 28.35
CA VAL A 83 8.38 20.52 27.78
C VAL A 83 9.39 19.79 28.68
N GLY A 84 9.40 20.07 29.99
CA GLY A 84 10.32 19.42 30.93
C GLY A 84 10.13 17.89 30.98
N ALA A 85 8.89 17.41 31.03
CA ALA A 85 8.58 15.99 31.03
C ALA A 85 9.01 15.31 29.72
N SER A 86 8.73 15.93 28.57
CA SER A 86 9.16 15.41 27.27
C SER A 86 10.69 15.35 27.14
N GLN A 87 11.41 16.36 27.65
CA GLN A 87 12.88 16.38 27.67
C GLN A 87 13.49 15.33 28.61
N CYS A 88 12.76 14.88 29.64
CA CYS A 88 13.19 13.78 30.49
C CYS A 88 12.96 12.41 29.85
N LEU A 89 11.78 12.19 29.27
CA LEU A 89 11.33 10.86 28.82
C LEU A 89 11.68 10.55 27.37
N ALA A 90 11.77 11.58 26.51
CA ALA A 90 12.09 11.45 25.09
C ALA A 90 13.05 12.58 24.62
N PRO A 91 14.24 12.71 25.22
CA PRO A 91 15.23 13.71 24.81
C PRO A 91 15.69 13.47 23.37
N LEU A 92 15.82 14.54 22.58
CA LEU A 92 16.44 14.48 21.25
C LEU A 92 17.96 14.59 21.35
N MET A 93 18.44 15.39 22.31
CA MET A 93 19.86 15.59 22.59
C MET A 93 20.13 15.44 24.09
N HIS A 94 21.38 15.14 24.48
CA HIS A 94 21.73 15.07 25.91
C HIS A 94 21.43 16.38 26.67
N GLN A 95 21.57 17.52 25.98
CA GLN A 95 21.26 18.85 26.52
C GLN A 95 19.80 18.98 26.94
N ASP A 96 18.86 18.34 26.26
CA ASP A 96 17.45 18.39 26.63
C ASP A 96 17.24 17.88 28.06
N THR A 97 17.91 16.78 28.42
CA THR A 97 17.84 16.23 29.76
C THR A 97 18.43 17.17 30.82
N LEU A 98 19.33 18.09 30.44
CA LEU A 98 19.84 19.15 31.34
C LEU A 98 18.84 20.30 31.43
N ASP A 99 18.28 20.73 30.31
CA ASP A 99 17.31 21.81 30.21
C ASP A 99 16.00 21.51 30.97
N ALA A 100 15.64 20.23 31.11
CA ALA A 100 14.51 19.82 31.93
C ALA A 100 14.57 20.34 33.37
N ALA A 101 15.77 20.42 33.98
CA ALA A 101 15.95 20.99 35.32
C ALA A 101 15.68 22.51 35.35
N SER A 102 16.05 23.23 34.29
CA SER A 102 15.70 24.64 34.12
C SER A 102 14.19 24.83 34.00
N ARG A 103 13.51 23.97 33.21
CA ARG A 103 12.04 23.98 33.08
C ARG A 103 11.33 23.73 34.40
N LEU A 104 11.82 22.78 35.20
CA LEU A 104 11.31 22.53 36.55
C LEU A 104 11.50 23.74 37.47
N HIS A 105 12.64 24.41 37.41
CA HIS A 105 12.88 25.60 38.22
C HIS A 105 11.86 26.70 37.91
N THR A 106 11.67 27.02 36.63
CA THR A 106 10.66 28.00 36.18
C THR A 106 9.23 27.57 36.56
N ALA A 107 8.90 26.29 36.41
CA ALA A 107 7.58 25.77 36.80
C ALA A 107 7.33 25.95 38.31
N ASN A 108 8.32 25.69 39.17
CA ASN A 108 8.21 25.93 40.61
C ASN A 108 8.01 27.41 40.94
N GLU A 109 8.75 28.32 40.30
CA GLU A 109 8.58 29.75 40.52
C GLU A 109 7.17 30.23 40.14
N ILE A 110 6.64 29.77 39.00
CA ILE A 110 5.28 30.10 38.56
C ILE A 110 4.25 29.55 39.56
N ALA A 111 4.39 28.29 39.97
CA ALA A 111 3.47 27.64 40.91
C ALA A 111 3.45 28.32 42.28
N GLN A 112 4.57 28.87 42.75
CA GLN A 112 4.67 29.61 44.02
C GLN A 112 4.08 31.03 43.93
N LYS A 113 4.21 31.70 42.77
CA LYS A 113 3.72 33.07 42.55
C LYS A 113 2.21 33.12 42.22
N ALA A 114 1.65 32.05 41.65
CA ALA A 114 0.26 32.00 41.24
C ALA A 114 -0.70 31.86 42.45
N LYS A 115 -1.68 32.77 42.55
CA LYS A 115 -2.71 32.75 43.61
C LYS A 115 -3.72 31.59 43.49
N GLN A 116 -3.76 30.89 42.37
CA GLN A 116 -4.76 29.85 42.04
C GLN A 116 -4.14 28.67 41.26
N THR A 117 -3.02 28.10 41.72
CA THR A 117 -2.51 26.84 41.16
C THR A 117 -3.40 25.68 41.60
N THR A 118 -3.91 24.89 40.65
CA THR A 118 -4.78 23.75 40.96
C THR A 118 -4.02 22.62 41.66
N ALA A 119 -4.73 21.71 42.33
CA ALA A 119 -4.12 20.53 42.93
C ALA A 119 -3.40 19.67 41.87
N SER A 120 -4.02 19.45 40.70
CA SER A 120 -3.43 18.68 39.61
C SER A 120 -2.12 19.28 39.09
N GLU A 121 -2.09 20.60 38.84
CA GLU A 121 -0.86 21.29 38.38
C GLU A 121 0.29 21.16 39.39
N ARG A 122 0.01 21.25 40.69
CA ARG A 122 1.04 21.02 41.72
C ARG A 122 1.57 19.59 41.70
N MET A 123 0.69 18.60 41.50
CA MET A 123 1.10 17.20 41.38
C MET A 123 1.97 16.96 40.15
N HIS A 124 1.66 17.58 39.01
CA HIS A 124 2.50 17.53 37.81
C HIS A 124 3.90 18.10 38.03
N VAL A 125 4.03 19.22 38.75
CA VAL A 125 5.33 19.81 39.11
C VAL A 125 6.11 18.89 40.06
N LEU A 126 5.45 18.26 41.04
CA LEU A 126 6.06 17.29 41.95
C LEU A 126 6.53 16.03 41.22
N ALA A 127 5.73 15.51 40.28
CA ALA A 127 6.08 14.35 39.47
C ALA A 127 7.29 14.65 38.57
N LEU A 128 7.32 15.84 37.94
CA LEU A 128 8.47 16.30 37.16
C LEU A 128 9.74 16.43 38.01
N ASN A 129 9.62 16.93 39.25
CA ASN A 129 10.74 16.95 40.20
C ASN A 129 11.27 15.53 40.47
N ALA A 130 10.38 14.59 40.79
CA ALA A 130 10.75 13.21 41.04
C ALA A 130 11.46 12.57 39.82
N MET A 131 10.94 12.77 38.60
CA MET A 131 11.58 12.26 37.36
C MET A 131 13.00 12.82 37.14
N ILE A 132 13.20 14.13 37.30
CA ILE A 132 14.50 14.79 37.06
C ILE A 132 15.58 14.30 38.01
N PHE A 133 15.22 13.99 39.26
CA PHE A 133 16.14 13.49 40.27
C PHE A 133 16.18 11.95 40.35
N GLY A 134 15.67 11.26 39.35
CA GLY A 134 15.76 9.80 39.23
C GLY A 134 14.91 9.02 40.23
N ARG A 135 13.86 9.62 40.80
CA ARG A 135 12.88 8.95 41.67
C ARG A 135 11.66 8.52 40.85
N GLN A 136 11.87 7.58 39.93
CA GLN A 136 10.85 7.18 38.95
C GLN A 136 9.63 6.56 39.62
N SER A 137 9.85 5.77 40.67
CA SER A 137 8.79 5.16 41.49
C SER A 137 7.85 6.19 42.12
N GLU A 138 8.44 7.26 42.68
CA GLU A 138 7.70 8.38 43.29
C GLU A 138 6.92 9.13 42.22
N ALA A 139 7.53 9.40 41.05
CA ALA A 139 6.86 10.05 39.93
C ALA A 139 5.66 9.24 39.41
N ALA A 140 5.81 7.92 39.24
CA ALA A 140 4.73 7.03 38.83
C ALA A 140 3.58 7.01 39.85
N ALA A 141 3.88 6.99 41.15
CA ALA A 141 2.86 7.07 42.20
C ALA A 141 2.09 8.39 42.16
N ILE A 142 2.77 9.52 41.92
CA ILE A 142 2.12 10.83 41.78
C ILE A 142 1.23 10.85 40.53
N TYR A 143 1.71 10.39 39.36
CA TYR A 143 0.88 10.35 38.14
C TYR A 143 -0.31 9.40 38.26
N GLU A 144 -0.16 8.23 38.86
CA GLU A 144 -1.28 7.33 39.13
C GLU A 144 -2.31 7.99 40.07
N THR A 145 -1.86 8.80 41.04
CA THR A 145 -2.74 9.58 41.93
C THR A 145 -3.50 10.67 41.16
N ILE A 146 -2.86 11.32 40.18
CA ILE A 146 -3.55 12.23 39.24
C ILE A 146 -4.62 11.45 38.48
N LEU A 147 -4.26 10.30 37.89
CA LEU A 147 -5.14 9.45 37.07
C LEU A 147 -6.27 8.75 37.85
N GLN A 148 -6.21 8.74 39.19
CA GLN A 148 -7.34 8.32 40.02
C GLN A 148 -8.42 9.40 40.12
N ASN A 149 -8.02 10.67 40.10
CA ASN A 149 -8.92 11.82 40.22
C ASN A 149 -9.40 12.32 38.85
N ASP A 150 -8.52 12.30 37.85
CA ASP A 150 -8.80 12.65 36.46
C ASP A 150 -8.26 11.56 35.52
N TYR A 151 -9.14 10.66 35.10
CA TYR A 151 -8.81 9.58 34.18
C TYR A 151 -8.51 10.07 32.76
N THR A 152 -8.83 11.33 32.43
CA THR A 152 -8.65 11.93 31.10
C THR A 152 -7.35 12.73 30.95
N ASP A 153 -6.55 12.87 32.01
CA ASP A 153 -5.27 13.59 31.96
C ASP A 153 -4.25 12.81 31.10
N LEU A 154 -4.20 13.17 29.82
CA LEU A 154 -3.41 12.49 28.82
C LEU A 154 -1.90 12.64 29.04
N LEU A 155 -1.45 13.77 29.63
CA LEU A 155 -0.04 13.97 29.96
C LEU A 155 0.37 13.04 31.11
N ALA A 156 -0.43 13.00 32.18
CA ALA A 156 -0.18 12.10 33.30
C ALA A 156 -0.17 10.64 32.85
N LEU A 157 -1.11 10.26 31.96
CA LEU A 157 -1.18 8.91 31.40
C LEU A 157 0.07 8.56 30.59
N ARG A 158 0.49 9.44 29.68
CA ARG A 158 1.69 9.23 28.86
C ARG A 158 2.96 9.14 29.70
N CYS A 159 3.14 10.06 30.65
CA CYS A 159 4.32 10.06 31.51
C CYS A 159 4.37 8.83 32.40
N CYS A 160 3.25 8.44 33.01
CA CYS A 160 3.16 7.24 33.83
C CYS A 160 3.52 5.98 33.02
N TYR A 161 2.96 5.87 31.82
CA TYR A 161 3.25 4.78 30.89
C TYR A 161 4.73 4.69 30.51
N ASP A 162 5.35 5.82 30.13
CA ASP A 162 6.77 5.87 29.78
C ASP A 162 7.69 5.59 30.97
N ILE A 163 7.31 6.00 32.18
CA ILE A 163 8.05 5.65 33.41
C ILE A 163 8.04 4.13 33.61
N TYR A 164 6.87 3.48 33.51
CA TYR A 164 6.79 2.02 33.63
C TYR A 164 7.63 1.30 32.57
N ARG A 165 7.65 1.82 31.35
CA ARG A 165 8.53 1.33 30.28
C ARG A 165 10.01 1.51 30.65
N LEU A 166 10.38 2.67 31.18
CA LEU A 166 11.76 3.02 31.55
C LEU A 166 12.31 2.13 32.66
N ILE A 167 11.50 1.82 33.67
CA ILE A 167 11.90 0.95 34.80
C ILE A 167 11.68 -0.55 34.52
N GLY A 168 11.12 -0.90 33.36
CA GLY A 168 10.88 -2.30 32.95
C GLY A 168 9.66 -2.96 33.60
N ASP A 169 8.71 -2.21 34.16
CA ASP A 169 7.49 -2.74 34.76
C ASP A 169 6.36 -2.91 33.71
N SER A 170 6.48 -3.95 32.89
CA SER A 170 5.52 -4.25 31.83
C SER A 170 4.10 -4.54 32.37
N LYS A 171 4.00 -5.05 33.59
CA LYS A 171 2.71 -5.33 34.25
C LYS A 171 1.96 -4.04 34.53
N ASN A 172 2.60 -3.07 35.18
CA ASN A 172 1.95 -1.79 35.45
C ASN A 172 1.83 -0.91 34.20
N MET A 173 2.73 -1.03 33.23
CA MET A 173 2.61 -0.37 31.91
C MET A 173 1.30 -0.75 31.21
N LEU A 174 0.92 -2.03 31.18
CA LEU A 174 -0.35 -2.46 30.59
C LEU A 174 -1.54 -2.21 31.54
N ALA A 175 -1.35 -2.40 32.84
CA ALA A 175 -2.43 -2.23 33.81
C ALA A 175 -2.88 -0.78 33.94
N THR A 176 -1.96 0.20 33.80
CA THR A 176 -2.34 1.62 33.88
C THR A 176 -3.32 2.01 32.79
N ILE A 177 -3.12 1.51 31.56
CA ILE A 177 -4.05 1.73 30.44
C ILE A 177 -5.36 0.98 30.67
N ARG A 178 -5.31 -0.31 31.06
CA ARG A 178 -6.50 -1.13 31.30
C ARG A 178 -7.44 -0.57 32.36
N ARG A 179 -6.91 0.04 33.42
CA ARG A 179 -7.71 0.70 34.46
C ARG A 179 -8.48 1.91 33.93
N ARG A 180 -8.01 2.55 32.85
CA ARG A 180 -8.48 3.87 32.38
C ARG A 180 -9.37 3.75 31.16
N LEU A 181 -9.07 2.78 30.29
CA LEU A 181 -9.79 2.54 29.04
C LEU A 181 -11.32 2.48 29.18
N PRO A 182 -11.93 1.89 30.23
CA PRO A 182 -13.39 1.88 30.39
C PRO A 182 -14.04 3.25 30.55
N PHE A 183 -13.26 4.27 30.93
CA PHE A 183 -13.73 5.64 31.13
C PHE A 183 -13.54 6.53 29.89
N TRP A 184 -12.94 6.00 28.82
CA TRP A 184 -12.71 6.72 27.57
C TRP A 184 -13.66 6.21 26.49
N SER A 185 -14.34 7.14 25.81
CA SER A 185 -15.15 6.89 24.63
C SER A 185 -14.29 6.93 23.36
N PRO A 186 -14.63 6.17 22.30
CA PRO A 186 -14.01 6.31 20.98
C PRO A 186 -14.07 7.73 20.39
N SER A 187 -14.98 8.59 20.86
CA SER A 187 -15.10 10.00 20.48
C SER A 187 -14.11 10.93 21.20
N ASP A 188 -13.47 10.47 22.28
CA ASP A 188 -12.62 11.31 23.12
C ASP A 188 -11.28 11.57 22.44
N THR A 189 -10.84 12.83 22.48
CA THR A 189 -9.56 13.24 21.92
C THR A 189 -8.42 12.59 22.70
N GLY A 190 -7.80 11.57 22.11
CA GLY A 190 -6.72 10.78 22.72
C GLY A 190 -7.00 9.29 22.83
N TYR A 191 -8.24 8.84 22.60
CA TYR A 191 -8.62 7.42 22.67
C TYR A 191 -7.73 6.52 21.80
N SER A 192 -7.39 6.94 20.58
CA SER A 192 -6.50 6.17 19.69
C SER A 192 -5.13 5.91 20.32
N PHE A 193 -4.59 6.89 21.06
CA PHE A 193 -3.29 6.76 21.73
C PHE A 193 -3.34 5.77 22.88
N LEU A 194 -4.45 5.69 23.59
CA LEU A 194 -4.64 4.66 24.63
C LEU A 194 -4.64 3.26 24.02
N ILE A 195 -5.29 3.08 22.87
CA ILE A 195 -5.26 1.82 22.13
C ILE A 195 -3.85 1.49 21.65
N GLY A 196 -3.10 2.48 21.12
CA GLY A 196 -1.68 2.30 20.75
C GLY A 196 -0.80 1.92 21.93
N MET A 197 -0.93 2.59 23.09
CA MET A 197 -0.20 2.26 24.31
C MET A 197 -0.59 0.87 24.87
N GLN A 198 -1.86 0.50 24.77
CA GLN A 198 -2.34 -0.84 25.13
C GLN A 198 -1.74 -1.91 24.22
N ALA A 199 -1.70 -1.66 22.91
CA ALA A 199 -1.14 -2.56 21.92
C ALA A 199 0.33 -2.89 22.23
N TYR A 200 1.14 -1.86 22.49
CA TYR A 200 2.53 -2.07 22.91
C TYR A 200 2.64 -2.77 24.27
N GLY A 201 1.74 -2.47 25.21
CA GLY A 201 1.68 -3.17 26.49
C GLY A 201 1.40 -4.66 26.33
N LEU A 202 0.53 -5.05 25.38
CA LEU A 202 0.27 -6.44 25.01
C LEU A 202 1.49 -7.09 24.35
N LYS A 203 2.19 -6.36 23.48
CA LYS A 203 3.46 -6.81 22.88
C LYS A 203 4.48 -7.13 23.97
N ALA A 204 4.63 -6.26 24.95
CA ALA A 204 5.61 -6.41 26.04
C ALA A 204 5.31 -7.58 27.01
N VAL A 205 4.08 -8.11 27.01
CA VAL A 205 3.72 -9.33 27.76
C VAL A 205 3.61 -10.57 26.87
N GLY A 206 4.05 -10.48 25.61
CA GLY A 206 4.09 -11.59 24.66
C GLY A 206 2.78 -11.90 23.92
N GLN A 207 1.74 -11.07 24.04
CA GLN A 207 0.46 -11.27 23.34
C GLN A 207 0.48 -10.60 21.96
N LEU A 208 1.25 -11.18 21.03
CA LEU A 208 1.57 -10.56 19.74
C LEU A 208 0.35 -10.34 18.83
N ASP A 209 -0.56 -11.31 18.72
CA ASP A 209 -1.74 -11.21 17.83
C ASP A 209 -2.68 -10.08 18.27
N ALA A 210 -2.93 -9.98 19.58
CA ALA A 210 -3.74 -8.92 20.16
C ALA A 210 -3.06 -7.56 20.05
N ALA A 211 -1.72 -7.52 20.19
CA ALA A 211 -0.93 -6.32 20.02
C ALA A 211 -1.01 -5.78 18.58
N GLU A 212 -0.82 -6.64 17.58
CA GLU A 212 -0.91 -6.26 16.16
C GLU A 212 -2.31 -5.73 15.82
N ALA A 213 -3.36 -6.48 16.18
CA ALA A 213 -4.74 -6.08 15.89
C ALA A 213 -5.10 -4.73 16.53
N LEU A 214 -4.65 -4.46 17.77
CA LEU A 214 -4.89 -3.18 18.42
C LEU A 214 -4.01 -2.06 17.84
N ALA A 215 -2.76 -2.34 17.47
CA ALA A 215 -1.89 -1.35 16.85
C ALA A 215 -2.42 -0.93 15.48
N GLU A 216 -2.86 -1.88 14.64
CA GLU A 216 -3.53 -1.57 13.38
C GLU A 216 -4.84 -0.82 13.59
N LYS A 217 -5.62 -1.19 14.61
CA LYS A 217 -6.82 -0.43 14.98
C LYS A 217 -6.46 1.01 15.37
N ALA A 218 -5.42 1.22 16.18
CA ALA A 218 -4.95 2.57 16.53
C ALA A 218 -4.51 3.36 15.30
N LEU A 219 -3.79 2.75 14.36
CA LEU A 219 -3.41 3.36 13.08
C LEU A 219 -4.62 3.66 12.17
N SER A 220 -5.67 2.83 12.21
CA SER A 220 -6.90 3.08 11.46
C SER A 220 -7.71 4.27 12.02
N LEU A 221 -7.65 4.47 13.34
CA LEU A 221 -8.27 5.62 14.03
C LEU A 221 -7.43 6.89 13.87
N ASN A 222 -6.11 6.75 13.91
CA ASN A 222 -5.16 7.84 13.74
C ASN A 222 -3.93 7.35 12.95
N GLY A 223 -3.92 7.62 11.65
CA GLY A 223 -2.85 7.20 10.75
C GLY A 223 -1.47 7.85 11.00
N ASN A 224 -1.39 8.78 11.95
CA ASN A 224 -0.17 9.47 12.41
C ASN A 224 0.29 9.00 13.79
N ASP A 225 -0.35 7.97 14.38
CA ASP A 225 0.12 7.44 15.65
C ASP A 225 1.41 6.63 15.44
N ARG A 226 2.56 7.26 15.68
CA ARG A 226 3.86 6.60 15.52
C ARG A 226 4.17 5.60 16.60
N TRP A 227 3.53 5.73 17.77
CA TRP A 227 3.63 4.74 18.82
C TRP A 227 2.95 3.43 18.38
N ALA A 228 1.81 3.53 17.70
CA ALA A 228 1.15 2.37 17.10
C ALA A 228 1.98 1.76 15.96
N LEU A 229 2.58 2.58 15.07
CA LEU A 229 3.51 2.09 14.04
C LEU A 229 4.71 1.36 14.66
N HIS A 230 5.36 1.98 15.65
CA HIS A 230 6.44 1.41 16.43
C HIS A 230 6.07 0.04 17.02
N THR A 231 4.84 -0.08 17.52
CA THR A 231 4.31 -1.34 18.04
C THR A 231 4.23 -2.43 16.97
N VAL A 232 3.72 -2.12 15.78
CA VAL A 232 3.63 -3.11 14.67
C VAL A 232 5.02 -3.60 14.29
N LEU A 233 6.01 -2.69 14.16
CA LEU A 233 7.38 -3.09 13.87
C LEU A 233 7.91 -4.05 14.97
N HIS A 234 7.72 -3.71 16.24
CA HIS A 234 8.11 -4.60 17.33
C HIS A 234 7.41 -5.97 17.32
N VAL A 235 6.17 -6.07 16.83
CA VAL A 235 5.48 -7.36 16.68
C VAL A 235 6.08 -8.17 15.52
N LEU A 236 6.31 -7.54 14.37
CA LEU A 236 6.91 -8.20 13.20
C LEU A 236 8.34 -8.67 13.46
N GLU A 237 9.07 -7.89 14.26
CA GLU A 237 10.40 -8.22 14.76
C GLU A 237 10.35 -9.45 15.68
N ALA A 238 9.46 -9.45 16.68
CA ALA A 238 9.31 -10.57 17.61
C ALA A 238 8.90 -11.89 16.93
N ARG A 239 8.23 -11.81 15.77
CA ARG A 239 7.87 -12.96 14.93
C ARG A 239 8.98 -13.42 13.98
N GLY A 240 10.12 -12.73 13.94
CA GLY A 240 11.21 -13.04 13.00
C GLY A 240 10.86 -12.85 11.52
N ASN A 241 9.89 -11.97 11.22
CA ASN A 241 9.42 -11.73 9.86
C ASN A 241 10.08 -10.48 9.24
N ALA A 242 11.38 -10.55 9.00
CA ALA A 242 12.20 -9.44 8.54
C ALA A 242 11.75 -8.83 7.20
N ASN A 243 11.32 -9.64 6.22
CA ASN A 243 10.81 -9.13 4.94
C ASN A 243 9.54 -8.28 5.12
N HIS A 244 8.58 -8.77 5.90
CA HIS A 244 7.36 -8.02 6.16
C HIS A 244 7.67 -6.74 6.94
N GLY A 245 8.48 -6.83 8.00
CA GLY A 245 8.91 -5.66 8.77
C GLY A 245 9.61 -4.60 7.93
N ALA A 246 10.53 -5.00 7.06
CA ALA A 246 11.24 -4.11 6.14
C ALA A 246 10.30 -3.43 5.13
N SER A 247 9.38 -4.19 4.54
CA SER A 247 8.38 -3.67 3.60
C SER A 247 7.44 -2.68 4.30
N TYR A 248 6.96 -3.04 5.49
CA TYR A 248 6.08 -2.20 6.30
C TYR A 248 6.77 -0.89 6.71
N ALA A 249 8.02 -0.95 7.19
CA ALA A 249 8.79 0.26 7.49
C ALA A 249 8.98 1.14 6.25
N ASN A 250 9.26 0.56 5.08
CA ASN A 250 9.41 1.31 3.82
C ASN A 250 8.10 1.98 3.38
N GLN A 251 6.98 1.26 3.43
CA GLN A 251 5.65 1.77 3.08
C GLN A 251 5.26 2.99 3.93
N TYR A 252 5.64 2.97 5.22
CA TYR A 252 5.31 4.03 6.17
C TYR A 252 6.41 5.07 6.35
N LYS A 253 7.52 5.00 5.59
CA LYS A 253 8.69 5.91 5.72
C LYS A 253 8.28 7.38 5.78
N ALA A 254 7.49 7.84 4.80
CA ALA A 254 7.05 9.23 4.71
C ALA A 254 6.24 9.71 5.92
N ARG A 255 5.69 8.79 6.73
CA ARG A 255 4.92 9.15 7.94
C ARG A 255 5.79 9.35 9.17
N PHE A 256 6.96 8.71 9.24
CA PHE A 256 7.87 8.86 10.39
C PHE A 256 9.09 9.75 10.14
N ASP A 257 9.38 10.10 8.89
CA ASP A 257 10.47 10.98 8.45
C ASP A 257 10.10 12.48 8.61
N ASN A 258 10.12 13.04 9.83
CA ASN A 258 9.69 14.44 10.08
C ASN A 258 10.40 15.22 11.23
N GLY A 259 11.44 14.68 11.83
CA GLY A 259 12.15 15.16 13.01
C GLY A 259 11.54 14.82 14.38
N GLY A 260 10.57 13.90 14.47
CA GLY A 260 9.87 13.58 15.72
C GLY A 260 10.68 12.68 16.69
N PRO A 261 10.27 12.57 17.98
CA PRO A 261 11.08 11.88 19.00
C PRO A 261 11.37 10.39 18.79
N LEU A 262 10.57 9.71 17.97
CA LEU A 262 10.76 8.29 17.64
C LEU A 262 11.47 8.04 16.31
N GLU A 263 11.78 9.07 15.53
CA GLU A 263 12.27 8.88 14.16
C GLU A 263 13.54 8.02 14.10
N SER A 264 14.58 8.39 14.84
CA SER A 264 15.85 7.65 14.86
C SER A 264 15.64 6.21 15.32
N HIS A 265 14.73 5.98 16.26
CA HIS A 265 14.40 4.65 16.77
C HIS A 265 13.62 3.80 15.76
N LEU A 266 12.72 4.40 14.98
CA LEU A 266 12.01 3.70 13.90
C LEU A 266 12.96 3.30 12.77
N TYR A 267 13.93 4.15 12.43
CA TYR A 267 15.01 3.76 11.52
C TYR A 267 15.92 2.68 12.11
N TYR A 268 16.17 2.68 13.42
CA TYR A 268 16.85 1.58 14.10
C TYR A 268 16.09 0.25 13.98
N GLN A 269 14.77 0.25 14.22
CA GLN A 269 13.94 -0.96 14.03
C GLN A 269 14.00 -1.45 12.58
N TRP A 270 13.96 -0.52 11.61
CA TRP A 270 14.10 -0.87 10.20
C TRP A 270 15.48 -1.47 9.88
N ALA A 271 16.54 -0.90 10.46
CA ALA A 271 17.90 -1.41 10.30
C ALA A 271 18.06 -2.85 10.84
N LEU A 272 17.32 -3.25 11.87
CA LEU A 272 17.31 -4.64 12.35
C LEU A 272 16.76 -5.62 11.32
N TYR A 273 15.72 -5.23 10.56
CA TYR A 273 15.26 -6.08 9.45
C TYR A 273 16.28 -6.14 8.32
N MET A 274 16.93 -5.01 7.99
CA MET A 274 18.00 -5.00 7.00
C MET A 274 19.17 -5.89 7.43
N LEU A 275 19.45 -5.96 8.74
CA LEU A 275 20.46 -6.85 9.31
C LEU A 275 20.07 -8.32 9.11
N ASP A 276 18.84 -8.69 9.46
CA ASP A 276 18.34 -10.05 9.24
C ASP A 276 18.31 -10.41 7.74
N LEU A 277 18.08 -9.45 6.84
CA LEU A 277 18.12 -9.69 5.39
C LEU A 277 19.54 -9.64 4.79
N GLY A 278 20.57 -9.30 5.57
CA GLY A 278 21.96 -9.21 5.12
C GLY A 278 22.29 -7.98 4.28
N HIS A 279 21.46 -6.93 4.31
CA HIS A 279 21.65 -5.68 3.58
C HIS A 279 22.51 -4.66 4.36
N TYR A 280 23.75 -5.03 4.69
CA TYR A 280 24.63 -4.25 5.58
C TYR A 280 24.94 -2.83 5.07
N GLU A 281 25.15 -2.64 3.76
CA GLU A 281 25.41 -1.32 3.16
C GLU A 281 24.27 -0.32 3.38
N ARG A 282 23.02 -0.81 3.47
CA ARG A 282 21.87 0.06 3.76
C ARG A 282 21.86 0.50 5.22
N ILE A 283 22.30 -0.37 6.13
CA ILE A 283 22.39 -0.09 7.56
C ILE A 283 23.42 1.02 7.82
N GLU A 284 24.56 0.97 7.14
CA GLU A 284 25.59 2.02 7.24
C GLU A 284 25.04 3.39 6.85
N LYS A 285 24.34 3.49 5.71
CA LYS A 285 23.66 4.72 5.30
C LYS A 285 22.59 5.17 6.29
N MET A 286 21.80 4.24 6.85
CA MET A 286 20.80 4.55 7.86
C MET A 286 21.44 5.10 9.14
N LEU A 287 22.57 4.53 9.57
CA LEU A 287 23.35 5.01 10.71
C LEU A 287 23.84 6.43 10.50
N GLU A 288 24.48 6.71 9.36
CA GLU A 288 25.08 8.01 9.08
C GLU A 288 24.06 9.14 8.89
N VAL A 289 22.90 8.84 8.32
CA VAL A 289 21.92 9.87 7.94
C VAL A 289 20.84 10.04 9.00
N TYR A 290 20.30 8.95 9.54
CA TYR A 290 19.02 8.98 10.26
C TYR A 290 19.13 8.58 11.74
N ILE A 291 19.99 7.62 12.08
CA ILE A 291 20.04 7.07 13.45
C ILE A 291 21.09 7.80 14.29
N PHE A 292 22.31 7.93 13.78
CA PHE A 292 23.45 8.48 14.50
C PHE A 292 24.26 9.44 13.62
N PRO A 293 23.64 10.54 13.16
CA PRO A 293 24.33 11.50 12.31
C PRO A 293 25.49 12.19 13.04
N SER A 294 26.50 12.60 12.30
CA SER A 294 27.67 13.29 12.87
C SER A 294 27.28 14.60 13.56
N GLN A 295 27.75 14.80 14.79
CA GLN A 295 27.47 15.98 15.61
C GLN A 295 28.76 16.56 16.22
N PRO A 296 28.80 17.87 16.55
CA PRO A 296 29.90 18.47 17.29
C PRO A 296 30.04 17.82 18.68
N ILE A 297 31.27 17.68 19.17
CA ILE A 297 31.58 17.08 20.48
C ILE A 297 30.86 17.81 21.64
N THR A 298 30.61 19.10 21.48
CA THR A 298 29.90 19.95 22.46
C THR A 298 28.41 19.65 22.56
N SER A 299 27.85 18.80 21.68
CA SER A 299 26.43 18.50 21.60
C SER A 299 26.21 16.99 21.43
N PRO A 300 26.50 16.20 22.48
CA PRO A 300 26.36 14.75 22.39
C PRO A 300 24.90 14.32 22.20
N HIS A 301 24.74 13.23 21.47
CA HIS A 301 23.45 12.58 21.24
C HIS A 301 22.76 12.17 22.55
N ALA A 302 21.44 12.03 22.50
CA ALA A 302 20.68 11.52 23.64
C ALA A 302 21.04 10.05 23.95
N VAL A 303 20.89 9.66 25.22
CA VAL A 303 21.19 8.29 25.69
C VAL A 303 20.42 7.21 24.90
N PRO A 304 19.11 7.35 24.60
CA PRO A 304 18.39 6.36 23.78
C PRO A 304 19.02 6.16 22.39
N THR A 305 19.38 7.25 21.70
CA THR A 305 20.06 7.19 20.40
C THR A 305 21.41 6.47 20.48
N LEU A 306 22.19 6.72 21.54
CA LEU A 306 23.44 6.00 21.77
C LEU A 306 23.23 4.52 22.07
N CYS A 307 22.14 4.17 22.76
CA CYS A 307 21.76 2.77 22.96
C CYS A 307 21.47 2.09 21.62
N ASP A 308 20.60 2.66 20.77
CA ASP A 308 20.26 2.13 19.44
C ASP A 308 21.51 1.96 18.55
N ALA A 309 22.38 2.97 18.51
CA ALA A 309 23.63 2.92 17.75
C ALA A 309 24.62 1.88 18.31
N THR A 310 24.73 1.75 19.63
CA THR A 310 25.58 0.73 20.29
C THR A 310 25.06 -0.68 20.01
N GLN A 311 23.74 -0.85 19.95
CA GLN A 311 23.11 -2.11 19.60
C GLN A 311 23.38 -2.54 18.16
N LEU A 312 23.33 -1.61 17.21
CA LEU A 312 23.71 -1.88 15.82
C LEU A 312 25.20 -2.15 15.68
N TYR A 313 26.05 -1.39 16.39
CA TYR A 313 27.50 -1.61 16.43
C TYR A 313 27.84 -3.06 16.79
N TRP A 314 27.27 -3.60 17.86
CA TRP A 314 27.56 -4.97 18.27
C TRP A 314 27.02 -6.02 17.30
N ARG A 315 25.80 -5.83 16.79
CA ARG A 315 25.19 -6.74 15.81
C ARG A 315 25.97 -6.79 14.49
N LEU A 316 26.39 -5.63 13.98
CA LEU A 316 27.26 -5.52 12.81
C LEU A 316 28.62 -6.19 13.07
N ARG A 317 29.19 -6.00 14.26
CA ARG A 317 30.43 -6.65 14.66
C ARG A 317 30.29 -8.18 14.71
N PHE A 318 29.19 -8.71 15.25
CA PHE A 318 28.90 -10.15 15.24
C PHE A 318 28.62 -10.70 13.84
N ALA A 319 28.11 -9.86 12.92
CA ALA A 319 27.97 -10.19 11.50
C ALA A 319 29.29 -10.10 10.71
N GLY A 320 30.39 -9.68 11.35
CA GLY A 320 31.71 -9.54 10.75
C GLY A 320 31.91 -8.30 9.89
N GLN A 321 31.09 -7.26 10.07
CA GLN A 321 31.25 -5.98 9.38
C GLN A 321 32.31 -5.09 10.05
N ASP A 322 32.92 -4.17 9.29
CA ASP A 322 33.83 -3.18 9.86
C ASP A 322 33.05 -2.17 10.71
N THR A 323 33.46 -2.03 11.96
CA THR A 323 32.80 -1.20 12.97
C THR A 323 33.78 -0.26 13.68
N ILE A 324 35.02 -0.16 13.18
CA ILE A 324 36.09 0.59 13.85
C ILE A 324 35.71 2.06 14.04
N GLU A 325 35.18 2.71 13.00
CA GLU A 325 34.87 4.13 13.05
C GLU A 325 33.64 4.42 13.92
N LEU A 326 32.56 3.65 13.74
CA LEU A 326 31.38 3.72 14.60
C LEU A 326 31.73 3.53 16.08
N GLY A 327 32.63 2.57 16.39
CA GLY A 327 33.12 2.34 17.74
C GLY A 327 33.81 3.57 18.34
N LYS A 328 34.67 4.27 17.58
CA LYS A 328 35.34 5.50 18.05
C LYS A 328 34.32 6.60 18.33
N GLN A 329 33.35 6.81 17.44
CA GLN A 329 32.33 7.83 17.60
C GLN A 329 31.45 7.56 18.83
N LEU A 330 31.07 6.30 19.06
CA LEU A 330 30.35 5.87 20.25
C LEU A 330 31.19 6.08 21.52
N LEU A 331 32.47 5.71 21.51
CA LEU A 331 33.38 5.93 22.64
C LEU A 331 33.48 7.41 23.00
N GLN A 332 33.60 8.28 22.00
CA GLN A 332 33.65 9.73 22.19
C GLN A 332 32.36 10.29 22.80
N ASN A 333 31.19 9.91 22.27
CA ASN A 333 29.89 10.39 22.76
C ASN A 333 29.57 9.86 24.16
N TRP A 334 29.79 8.57 24.44
CA TRP A 334 29.59 8.00 25.77
C TRP A 334 30.52 8.62 26.82
N SER A 335 31.76 8.96 26.44
CA SER A 335 32.71 9.67 27.31
C SER A 335 32.29 11.11 27.57
N ALA A 336 31.76 11.81 26.57
CA ALA A 336 31.26 13.18 26.71
C ALA A 336 30.12 13.25 27.75
N ILE A 337 29.18 12.30 27.70
CA ILE A 337 28.07 12.21 28.67
C ILE A 337 28.58 12.00 30.11
N LEU A 338 29.65 11.19 30.31
CA LEU A 338 30.23 10.98 31.63
C LEU A 338 30.95 12.21 32.19
N SER A 339 31.53 13.04 31.31
CA SER A 339 32.28 14.23 31.73
C SER A 339 31.39 15.39 32.23
N ILE A 340 30.11 15.38 31.88
CA ILE A 340 29.15 16.40 32.29
C ILE A 340 28.60 16.02 33.67
N ASN A 341 29.19 16.59 34.73
CA ASN A 341 28.74 16.45 36.13
C ASN A 341 27.34 17.05 36.34
N ALA A 342 26.29 16.40 35.83
CA ALA A 342 24.91 16.80 36.03
C ALA A 342 24.23 15.94 37.10
N THR A 343 23.20 16.52 37.73
CA THR A 343 22.28 15.93 38.70
C THR A 343 22.03 14.43 38.51
N PRO A 344 21.86 13.64 39.59
CA PRO A 344 21.63 12.20 39.48
C PRO A 344 20.38 11.92 38.62
N LYS A 345 20.62 11.39 37.42
CA LYS A 345 19.59 11.01 36.45
C LYS A 345 19.47 9.50 36.43
N TYR A 346 18.23 9.02 36.29
CA TYR A 346 17.99 7.59 36.09
C TYR A 346 18.59 7.16 34.74
N SER A 347 19.42 6.13 34.77
CA SER A 347 19.91 5.43 33.58
C SER A 347 19.57 3.96 33.75
N SER A 348 18.88 3.38 32.76
CA SER A 348 18.42 2.00 32.83
C SER A 348 19.62 1.04 32.95
N PRO A 349 19.45 -0.13 33.59
CA PRO A 349 20.52 -1.13 33.69
C PRO A 349 21.10 -1.50 32.31
N LEU A 350 20.23 -1.66 31.31
CA LEU A 350 20.63 -1.91 29.93
C LEU A 350 21.49 -0.78 29.34
N ALA A 351 21.11 0.50 29.52
CA ALA A 351 21.89 1.62 29.02
C ALA A 351 23.31 1.66 29.66
N LYS A 352 23.41 1.35 30.95
CA LYS A 352 24.70 1.21 31.65
C LYS A 352 25.54 0.06 31.10
N ILE A 353 24.93 -1.09 30.79
CA ILE A 353 25.61 -2.22 30.14
C ILE A 353 26.14 -1.82 28.77
N LEU A 354 25.32 -1.18 27.93
CA LEU A 354 25.73 -0.76 26.59
C LEU A 354 26.86 0.28 26.65
N GLN A 355 26.76 1.27 27.54
CA GLN A 355 27.84 2.22 27.79
C GLN A 355 29.13 1.49 28.24
N TYR A 356 29.03 0.60 29.23
CA TYR A 356 30.17 -0.15 29.75
C TYR A 356 30.81 -1.03 28.67
N SER A 357 30.01 -1.63 27.79
CA SER A 357 30.49 -2.47 26.69
C SER A 357 31.38 -1.69 25.73
N ILE A 358 31.03 -0.45 25.38
CA ILE A 358 31.84 0.42 24.51
C ILE A 358 33.09 0.91 25.25
N LEU A 359 32.93 1.41 26.47
CA LEU A 359 34.05 1.93 27.25
C LEU A 359 35.10 0.86 27.59
N THR A 360 34.69 -0.40 27.66
CA THR A 360 35.58 -1.54 27.92
C THR A 360 36.16 -2.08 26.61
N CYS A 361 35.32 -2.39 25.62
CA CYS A 361 35.73 -3.12 24.41
C CYS A 361 36.35 -2.26 23.31
N VAL A 362 36.14 -0.94 23.33
CA VAL A 362 36.67 -0.02 22.30
C VAL A 362 37.85 0.79 22.84
N ASN A 363 37.85 1.13 24.13
CA ASN A 363 38.93 1.89 24.76
C ASN A 363 40.18 1.01 24.92
N ARG A 364 41.33 1.48 24.43
CA ARG A 364 42.58 0.70 24.37
C ARG A 364 43.55 0.96 25.53
N VAL A 365 43.19 1.84 26.49
CA VAL A 365 44.13 2.33 27.52
C VAL A 365 43.94 1.63 28.88
N ALA A 366 42.70 1.56 29.40
CA ALA A 366 42.33 0.78 30.59
C ALA A 366 40.80 0.66 30.69
N ALA A 367 40.30 -0.50 31.12
CA ALA A 367 38.86 -0.69 31.37
C ALA A 367 38.42 0.15 32.58
N PRO A 368 37.35 0.96 32.47
CA PRO A 368 36.83 1.70 33.62
C PRO A 368 36.25 0.75 34.69
N PRO A 369 36.22 1.15 35.97
CA PRO A 369 35.54 0.37 36.99
C PRO A 369 34.04 0.23 36.66
N MET A 370 33.49 -0.94 36.94
CA MET A 370 32.07 -1.20 36.74
C MET A 370 31.24 -0.35 37.69
N ASN A 371 30.31 0.45 37.15
CA ASN A 371 29.37 1.23 37.95
C ASN A 371 28.32 0.30 38.57
N LEU A 372 28.23 0.27 39.90
CA LEU A 372 27.21 -0.51 40.61
C LEU A 372 25.81 0.07 40.40
N LEU A 373 24.79 -0.79 40.42
CA LEU A 373 23.40 -0.37 40.40
C LEU A 373 23.01 0.19 41.77
N THR A 374 22.49 1.42 41.81
CA THR A 374 21.91 2.01 43.02
C THR A 374 20.41 1.79 42.99
N ALA A 375 19.87 1.13 44.03
CA ALA A 375 18.42 0.98 44.19
C ALA A 375 17.76 2.35 44.37
N GLU A 376 16.59 2.54 43.76
CA GLU A 376 15.75 3.69 44.09
C GLU A 376 15.30 3.62 45.56
N PRO A 377 15.25 4.75 46.28
CA PRO A 377 14.69 4.78 47.61
C PRO A 377 13.21 4.35 47.57
N ALA A 378 12.77 3.61 48.57
CA ALA A 378 11.36 3.26 48.71
C ALA A 378 10.50 4.53 48.76
N VAL A 379 9.33 4.47 48.12
CA VAL A 379 8.40 5.60 48.09
C VAL A 379 7.86 5.85 49.50
N ASP A 380 8.21 6.99 50.08
CA ASP A 380 7.71 7.44 51.38
C ASP A 380 6.26 7.94 51.24
N ILE A 381 5.32 7.05 51.51
CA ILE A 381 3.88 7.31 51.37
C ILE A 381 3.41 8.40 52.34
N ASP A 382 3.93 8.46 53.55
CA ASP A 382 3.51 9.45 54.55
C ASP A 382 3.99 10.85 54.14
N SER A 383 5.22 10.96 53.64
CA SER A 383 5.76 12.20 53.07
C SER A 383 5.00 12.64 51.81
N LEU A 384 4.66 11.71 50.92
CA LEU A 384 3.84 12.01 49.75
C LEU A 384 2.44 12.47 50.13
N LYS A 385 1.79 11.79 51.09
CA LYS A 385 0.46 12.17 51.58
C LYS A 385 0.46 13.58 52.16
N ALA A 386 1.50 13.95 52.91
CA ALA A 386 1.67 15.31 53.43
C ALA A 386 1.88 16.37 52.33
N LYS A 387 2.53 16.01 51.20
CA LYS A 387 2.74 16.91 50.06
C LYS A 387 1.51 17.04 49.14
N LEU A 388 0.74 15.97 48.98
CA LEU A 388 -0.35 15.88 48.00
C LEU A 388 -1.73 16.25 48.58
N ASP A 389 -1.90 16.19 49.90
CA ASP A 389 -3.20 16.37 50.60
C ASP A 389 -4.28 15.36 50.16
N VAL A 390 -3.86 14.25 49.54
CA VAL A 390 -4.68 13.10 49.15
C VAL A 390 -3.91 11.81 49.40
N THR A 391 -4.61 10.68 49.54
CA THR A 391 -3.97 9.37 49.70
C THR A 391 -3.26 8.99 48.40
N PRO A 392 -1.92 8.82 48.40
CA PRO A 392 -1.18 8.46 47.17
C PRO A 392 -1.56 7.06 46.69
N PHE A 393 -1.54 6.84 45.38
CA PHE A 393 -1.71 5.52 44.78
C PHE A 393 -0.60 4.58 45.24
N GLN A 394 -0.99 3.38 45.69
CA GLN A 394 -0.06 2.36 46.13
C GLN A 394 -0.04 1.22 45.11
N PHE A 395 1.16 0.83 44.70
CA PHE A 395 1.39 -0.36 43.89
C PHE A 395 2.65 -1.07 44.38
N SER A 396 2.73 -2.38 44.12
CA SER A 396 3.90 -3.17 44.48
C SER A 396 5.10 -2.69 43.67
N TYR A 397 6.03 -2.02 44.33
CA TYR A 397 7.34 -1.74 43.75
C TYR A 397 8.23 -2.97 43.96
N SER A 398 8.89 -3.44 42.89
CA SER A 398 9.90 -4.49 43.05
C SER A 398 11.16 -3.84 43.61
N PRO A 399 11.66 -4.22 44.81
CA PRO A 399 13.00 -3.82 45.22
C PRO A 399 14.03 -4.30 44.17
N LEU A 400 15.23 -3.71 44.17
CA LEU A 400 16.34 -4.22 43.38
C LEU A 400 16.50 -5.70 43.72
N SER A 401 16.11 -6.58 42.81
CA SER A 401 16.17 -8.01 43.07
C SER A 401 17.64 -8.43 43.12
N GLY A 402 18.01 -9.35 44.02
CA GLY A 402 19.34 -9.95 43.98
C GLY A 402 19.64 -10.59 42.61
N ASP A 403 18.59 -10.95 41.87
CA ASP A 403 18.67 -11.40 40.48
C ASP A 403 19.13 -10.29 39.52
N LEU A 404 18.63 -9.05 39.64
CA LEU A 404 19.04 -7.93 38.78
C LEU A 404 20.53 -7.61 38.93
N GLU A 405 21.02 -7.49 40.16
CA GLU A 405 22.44 -7.21 40.42
C GLU A 405 23.34 -8.34 39.88
N ARG A 406 22.92 -9.59 40.08
CA ARG A 406 23.60 -10.76 39.54
C ARG A 406 23.66 -10.73 38.01
N VAL A 407 22.52 -10.52 37.34
CA VAL A 407 22.41 -10.49 35.87
C VAL A 407 23.26 -9.35 35.29
N TYR A 408 23.13 -8.14 35.83
CA TYR A 408 23.92 -6.97 35.42
C TYR A 408 25.43 -7.22 35.55
N THR A 409 25.87 -7.69 36.72
CA THR A 409 27.29 -7.95 36.98
C THR A 409 27.83 -9.04 36.06
N SER A 410 27.04 -10.10 35.82
CA SER A 410 27.44 -11.20 34.93
C SER A 410 27.69 -10.70 33.51
N ILE A 411 26.77 -9.91 32.95
CA ILE A 411 26.90 -9.41 31.57
C ILE A 411 28.06 -8.43 31.42
N CYS A 412 28.25 -7.53 32.38
CA CYS A 412 29.40 -6.63 32.37
C CYS A 412 30.72 -7.40 32.44
N ARG A 413 30.81 -8.45 33.28
CA ARG A 413 31.98 -9.34 33.32
C ARG A 413 32.18 -10.10 32.00
N SER A 414 31.09 -10.51 31.33
CA SER A 414 31.18 -11.14 30.00
C SER A 414 31.74 -10.18 28.95
N PHE A 415 31.29 -8.92 28.91
CA PHE A 415 31.90 -7.91 28.02
C PHE A 415 33.37 -7.62 28.39
N GLN A 416 33.72 -7.63 29.68
CA GLN A 416 35.12 -7.51 30.11
C GLN A 416 35.96 -8.70 29.63
N ALA A 417 35.51 -9.94 29.82
CA ALA A 417 36.19 -11.15 29.35
C ALA A 417 36.28 -11.21 27.81
N PHE A 418 35.24 -10.71 27.12
CA PHE A 418 35.23 -10.52 25.67
C PHE A 418 36.25 -9.45 25.22
N SER A 419 36.56 -8.48 26.08
CA SER A 419 37.45 -7.36 25.80
C SER A 419 38.90 -7.56 26.20
N GLU A 420 39.22 -8.47 27.13
CA GLU A 420 40.54 -8.59 27.77
C GLU A 420 41.67 -8.86 26.76
N ARG A 421 42.16 -7.76 26.19
CA ARG A 421 43.38 -7.59 25.41
C ARG A 421 44.28 -6.69 26.26
N PHE A 422 44.78 -7.18 27.39
CA PHE A 422 45.64 -6.35 28.24
C PHE A 422 47.05 -6.27 27.64
N MET A 423 47.44 -5.08 27.20
CA MET A 423 48.83 -4.73 26.90
C MET A 423 49.60 -4.58 28.22
N ALA A 424 50.66 -5.36 28.40
CA ALA A 424 51.79 -4.96 29.23
C ALA A 424 53.07 -5.14 28.40
N ALA A 425 53.76 -4.03 28.16
CA ALA A 425 55.09 -4.04 27.59
C ALA A 425 56.05 -4.84 28.50
N VAL A 426 56.93 -5.63 27.86
CA VAL A 426 58.24 -6.14 28.30
C VAL A 426 58.41 -7.64 28.55
N ILE A 427 57.42 -8.49 28.85
CA ILE A 427 57.69 -9.95 28.97
C ILE A 427 56.53 -10.77 28.39
N SER A 428 56.84 -11.74 27.51
CA SER A 428 55.91 -12.64 26.82
C SER A 428 54.68 -13.04 27.64
N ILE A 429 53.49 -12.65 27.18
CA ILE A 429 52.20 -13.14 27.68
C ILE A 429 51.41 -13.70 26.49
N TYR A 430 50.98 -14.95 26.60
CA TYR A 430 50.06 -15.60 25.67
C TYR A 430 48.71 -14.88 25.69
N ILE A 431 48.29 -14.39 24.51
CA ILE A 431 47.00 -13.72 24.29
C ILE A 431 45.96 -14.80 24.00
N GLN A 432 44.99 -15.01 24.88
CA GLN A 432 43.81 -15.82 24.59
C GLN A 432 42.56 -15.06 25.03
N GLU A 433 41.67 -14.81 24.07
CA GLU A 433 40.33 -14.27 24.32
C GLU A 433 39.57 -15.27 25.20
N ARG A 434 39.08 -14.84 26.37
CA ARG A 434 38.46 -15.72 27.40
C ARG A 434 36.97 -15.94 27.10
N TYR A 435 36.67 -16.40 25.89
CA TYR A 435 35.29 -16.65 25.44
C TYR A 435 34.57 -17.73 26.24
N GLU A 436 35.31 -18.71 26.77
CA GLU A 436 34.78 -19.75 27.65
C GLU A 436 34.20 -19.13 28.92
N GLU A 437 34.93 -18.21 29.55
CA GLU A 437 34.48 -17.52 30.76
C GLU A 437 33.31 -16.58 30.49
N ALA A 438 33.34 -15.85 29.37
CA ALA A 438 32.21 -15.03 28.96
C ALA A 438 30.93 -15.86 28.81
N SER A 439 31.04 -17.06 28.22
CA SER A 439 29.93 -18.01 28.07
C SER A 439 29.45 -18.54 29.43
N LEU A 440 30.36 -18.89 30.34
CA LEU A 440 30.04 -19.33 31.71
C LEU A 440 29.33 -18.26 32.53
N PHE A 441 29.63 -16.98 32.32
CA PHE A 441 28.92 -15.88 32.95
C PHE A 441 27.53 -15.63 32.35
N LEU A 442 27.35 -15.80 31.03
CA LEU A 442 26.09 -15.51 30.34
C LEU A 442 25.04 -16.63 30.50
N LEU A 443 25.46 -17.90 30.40
CA LEU A 443 24.53 -19.03 30.37
C LEU A 443 23.60 -19.12 31.60
N PRO A 444 24.07 -18.92 32.86
CA PRO A 444 23.21 -19.00 34.04
C PRO A 444 22.19 -17.85 34.17
N VAL A 445 22.44 -16.72 33.50
CA VAL A 445 21.59 -15.52 33.59
C VAL A 445 20.62 -15.38 32.42
N ARG A 446 20.76 -16.21 31.38
CA ARG A 446 19.95 -16.23 30.15
C ARG A 446 18.44 -16.15 30.41
N GLY A 447 17.92 -16.99 31.31
CA GLY A 447 16.48 -17.03 31.63
C GLY A 447 15.94 -15.81 32.39
N ASN A 448 16.81 -14.92 32.85
CA ASN A 448 16.47 -13.78 33.72
C ASN A 448 16.78 -12.42 33.08
N LEU A 449 17.09 -12.36 31.78
CA LEU A 449 17.48 -11.11 31.11
C LEU A 449 16.41 -10.01 31.20
N SER A 450 15.14 -10.38 31.29
CA SER A 450 14.02 -9.44 31.42
C SER A 450 14.11 -8.53 32.66
N CYS A 451 14.89 -8.89 33.68
CA CYS A 451 15.09 -8.04 34.85
C CYS A 451 15.86 -6.74 34.55
N LEU A 452 16.61 -6.68 33.44
CA LEU A 452 17.36 -5.49 33.03
C LEU A 452 16.47 -4.37 32.47
N GLY A 453 15.19 -4.68 32.20
CA GLY A 453 14.31 -3.85 31.39
C GLY A 453 14.68 -3.91 29.91
N GLY A 454 14.16 -2.95 29.14
CA GLY A 454 14.26 -2.97 27.67
C GLY A 454 13.27 -3.94 27.03
N THR A 455 13.35 -4.06 25.71
CA THR A 455 12.52 -4.96 24.89
C THR A 455 13.23 -6.27 24.63
N ASP A 456 12.50 -7.30 24.21
CA ASP A 456 13.10 -8.56 23.75
C ASP A 456 14.13 -8.34 22.64
N VAL A 457 13.89 -7.33 21.79
CA VAL A 457 14.79 -6.89 20.73
C VAL A 457 16.12 -6.42 21.30
N ASP A 458 16.06 -5.67 22.41
CA ASP A 458 17.26 -5.13 23.03
C ASP A 458 18.07 -6.21 23.72
N LEU A 459 17.38 -7.12 24.41
CA LEU A 459 17.97 -8.24 25.15
C LEU A 459 18.52 -9.34 24.22
N ASP A 460 18.00 -9.43 23.00
CA ASP A 460 18.50 -10.31 21.93
C ASP A 460 20.00 -10.11 21.65
N LEU A 461 20.54 -8.91 21.91
CA LEU A 461 21.97 -8.66 21.80
C LEU A 461 22.80 -9.58 22.69
N ILE A 462 22.31 -9.85 23.90
CA ILE A 462 23.02 -10.66 24.91
C ILE A 462 22.99 -12.13 24.50
N GLU A 463 21.89 -12.59 23.91
CA GLU A 463 21.79 -13.92 23.28
C GLU A 463 22.80 -14.07 22.13
N GLN A 464 22.92 -13.05 21.27
CA GLN A 464 23.91 -13.06 20.19
C GLN A 464 25.35 -13.06 20.71
N LEU A 465 25.64 -12.31 21.78
CA LEU A 465 26.95 -12.34 22.44
C LEU A 465 27.27 -13.74 22.97
N LEU A 466 26.31 -14.43 23.60
CA LEU A 466 26.50 -15.80 24.07
C LEU A 466 26.78 -16.77 22.92
N ILE A 467 26.03 -16.67 21.81
CA ILE A 467 26.28 -17.49 20.60
C ILE A 467 27.69 -17.23 20.05
N GLU A 468 28.09 -15.96 19.96
CA GLU A 468 29.41 -15.60 19.44
C GLU A 468 30.53 -16.12 20.35
N CYS A 469 30.41 -15.97 21.68
CA CYS A 469 31.37 -16.52 22.65
C CYS A 469 31.45 -18.05 22.56
N ALA A 470 30.30 -18.75 22.57
CA ALA A 470 30.26 -20.21 22.48
C ALA A 470 30.87 -20.71 21.17
N SER A 471 30.65 -20.00 20.06
CA SER A 471 31.22 -20.36 18.75
C SER A 471 32.74 -20.23 18.68
N LYS A 472 33.36 -19.46 19.58
CA LYS A 472 34.81 -19.19 19.60
C LYS A 472 35.59 -19.90 20.71
N CYS A 473 34.91 -20.55 21.67
CA CYS A 473 35.54 -21.26 22.78
C CYS A 473 35.50 -22.80 22.65
N ASP A 474 35.42 -23.34 21.43
CA ASP A 474 35.32 -24.77 21.12
C ASP A 474 34.09 -25.53 21.70
N ASP A 475 33.15 -24.87 22.39
CA ASP A 475 31.83 -25.44 22.74
C ASP A 475 30.85 -25.32 21.56
N LEU A 476 31.23 -25.97 20.45
CA LEU A 476 30.49 -25.94 19.19
C LEU A 476 29.09 -26.55 19.34
N ARG A 477 28.89 -27.43 20.33
CA ARG A 477 27.60 -28.05 20.62
C ARG A 477 26.62 -27.04 21.22
N LEU A 478 27.05 -26.27 22.22
CA LEU A 478 26.23 -25.20 22.78
C LEU A 478 25.92 -24.14 21.72
N ALA A 479 26.92 -23.73 20.93
CA ALA A 479 26.72 -22.78 19.83
C ALA A 479 25.68 -23.28 18.82
N LYS A 480 25.74 -24.55 18.39
CA LYS A 480 24.79 -25.14 17.44
C LYS A 480 23.37 -25.20 18.00
N LEU A 481 23.23 -25.54 19.29
CA LEU A 481 21.92 -25.59 19.97
C LEU A 481 21.26 -24.21 20.03
N LEU A 482 21.99 -23.20 20.52
CA LEU A 482 21.50 -21.83 20.62
C LEU A 482 21.17 -21.24 19.24
N LEU A 483 22.00 -21.55 18.24
CA LEU A 483 21.79 -21.07 16.88
C LEU A 483 20.58 -21.73 16.20
N ASN A 484 20.33 -23.02 16.43
CA ASN A 484 19.14 -23.70 15.95
C ASN A 484 17.85 -23.15 16.59
N GLU A 485 17.88 -22.86 17.90
CA GLU A 485 16.78 -22.17 18.60
C GLU A 485 16.50 -20.83 17.92
N ARG A 486 17.56 -20.05 17.64
CA ARG A 486 17.45 -18.76 16.97
C ARG A 486 16.94 -18.86 15.54
N ILE A 487 17.44 -19.80 14.74
CA ILE A 487 16.99 -20.02 13.34
C ILE A 487 15.52 -20.43 13.30
N SER A 488 15.06 -21.18 14.30
CA SER A 488 13.64 -21.56 14.41
C SER A 488 12.76 -20.34 14.64
N ALA A 489 13.21 -19.39 15.46
CA ALA A 489 12.50 -18.13 15.70
C ALA A 489 12.68 -17.10 14.57
N ARG A 490 13.84 -17.09 13.92
CA ARG A 490 14.24 -16.11 12.89
C ARG A 490 14.79 -16.80 11.64
N PRO A 491 13.95 -17.53 10.89
CA PRO A 491 14.40 -18.31 9.74
C PRO A 491 14.90 -17.43 8.58
N GLN A 492 14.56 -16.14 8.58
CA GLN A 492 14.97 -15.18 7.55
C GLN A 492 16.34 -14.55 7.82
N SER A 493 16.97 -14.81 8.98
CA SER A 493 18.20 -14.13 9.40
C SER A 493 19.45 -14.66 8.67
N ALA A 494 19.94 -13.90 7.70
CA ALA A 494 21.15 -14.16 6.94
C ALA A 494 22.39 -14.32 7.84
N GLN A 495 22.47 -13.52 8.91
CA GLN A 495 23.53 -13.64 9.90
C GLN A 495 23.52 -15.02 10.56
N CYS A 496 22.34 -15.53 10.96
CA CYS A 496 22.24 -16.83 11.61
C CYS A 496 22.69 -17.97 10.70
N TRP A 497 22.27 -17.96 9.44
CA TRP A 497 22.67 -18.97 8.46
C TRP A 497 24.16 -18.91 8.13
N LYS A 498 24.73 -17.71 8.04
CA LYS A 498 26.19 -17.53 7.85
C LYS A 498 26.99 -18.06 9.04
N THR A 499 26.53 -17.78 10.26
CA THR A 499 27.15 -18.32 11.49
C THR A 499 27.02 -19.84 11.55
N LEU A 500 25.89 -20.41 11.10
CA LEU A 500 25.68 -21.86 11.06
C LEU A 500 26.62 -22.52 10.06
N SER A 501 26.82 -21.92 8.89
CA SER A 501 27.79 -22.39 7.90
C SER A 501 29.20 -22.43 8.49
N ARG A 502 29.66 -21.34 9.12
CA ARG A 502 30.99 -21.26 9.76
C ARG A 502 31.14 -22.32 10.85
N LEU A 503 30.10 -22.52 11.66
CA LEU A 503 30.11 -23.49 12.75
C LEU A 503 30.14 -24.93 12.23
N SER A 504 29.29 -25.26 11.26
CA SER A 504 29.23 -26.59 10.63
C SER A 504 30.54 -26.94 9.93
N GLU A 505 31.20 -25.97 9.30
CA GLU A 505 32.54 -26.14 8.71
C GLU A 505 33.58 -26.48 9.78
N THR A 506 33.58 -25.74 10.89
CA THR A 506 34.45 -26.01 12.04
C THR A 506 34.20 -27.40 12.66
N MET A 507 32.95 -27.87 12.62
CA MET A 507 32.55 -29.20 13.11
C MET A 507 32.80 -30.35 12.09
N GLY A 508 33.21 -30.04 10.86
CA GLY A 508 33.42 -31.04 9.79
C GLY A 508 32.12 -31.59 9.16
N ASP A 509 30.98 -30.93 9.35
CA ASP A 509 29.65 -31.34 8.86
C ASP A 509 29.43 -30.78 7.44
N THR A 510 30.04 -31.44 6.43
CA THR A 510 30.01 -30.97 5.03
C THR A 510 28.61 -30.96 4.40
N SER A 511 27.68 -31.78 4.91
CA SER A 511 26.27 -31.73 4.51
C SER A 511 25.61 -30.46 5.02
N ALA A 512 25.73 -30.17 6.33
CA ALA A 512 25.15 -28.95 6.90
C ALA A 512 25.81 -27.68 6.36
N VAL A 513 27.09 -27.73 5.98
CA VAL A 513 27.77 -26.64 5.24
C VAL A 513 27.13 -26.44 3.88
N ARG A 514 26.89 -27.50 3.11
CA ARG A 514 26.21 -27.43 1.81
C ARG A 514 24.76 -27.00 1.94
N ASP A 515 24.05 -27.43 2.97
CA ASP A 515 22.67 -27.01 3.23
C ASP A 515 22.58 -25.54 3.66
N ALA A 516 23.57 -25.05 4.41
CA ALA A 516 23.69 -23.64 4.81
C ALA A 516 24.23 -22.74 3.68
N GLN A 517 25.03 -23.27 2.75
CA GLN A 517 25.64 -22.55 1.62
C GLN A 517 24.86 -22.69 0.30
N GLY A 518 24.02 -23.72 0.17
CA GLY A 518 23.43 -24.18 -1.08
C GLY A 518 21.94 -23.85 -1.26
N MET A 519 21.48 -24.11 -2.48
CA MET A 519 20.17 -23.81 -3.07
C MET A 519 18.95 -24.12 -2.17
N SER A 520 19.07 -25.00 -1.17
CA SER A 520 18.06 -25.32 -0.16
C SER A 520 17.46 -24.11 0.56
N TYR A 521 18.26 -23.09 0.94
CA TYR A 521 17.73 -21.84 1.51
C TYR A 521 16.90 -21.06 0.48
N ARG A 522 17.34 -20.98 -0.78
CA ARG A 522 16.63 -20.28 -1.87
C ARG A 522 15.32 -21.00 -2.21
N VAL A 523 15.36 -22.32 -2.31
CA VAL A 523 14.21 -23.21 -2.61
C VAL A 523 13.20 -23.18 -1.49
N LEU A 524 13.62 -23.37 -0.23
CA LEU A 524 12.72 -23.29 0.92
C LEU A 524 12.11 -21.90 1.10
N ARG A 525 12.89 -20.83 0.87
CA ARG A 525 12.40 -19.45 0.88
C ARG A 525 11.36 -19.23 -0.21
N ALA A 526 11.63 -19.64 -1.44
CA ALA A 526 10.74 -19.42 -2.57
C ALA A 526 9.45 -20.27 -2.49
N CYS A 527 9.54 -21.54 -2.05
CA CYS A 527 8.38 -22.38 -1.75
C CYS A 527 7.50 -21.78 -0.65
N LYS A 528 8.10 -21.37 0.48
CA LYS A 528 7.35 -20.80 1.60
C LYS A 528 6.67 -19.48 1.24
N LEU A 529 7.32 -18.63 0.42
CA LEU A 529 6.72 -17.40 -0.09
C LEU A 529 5.47 -17.66 -0.94
N GLN A 530 5.38 -18.84 -1.58
CA GLN A 530 4.22 -19.26 -2.37
C GLN A 530 3.22 -20.13 -1.59
N GLY A 531 3.39 -20.27 -0.27
CA GLY A 531 2.51 -21.07 0.59
C GLY A 531 2.71 -22.59 0.47
N LEU A 532 3.82 -23.03 -0.11
CA LEU A 532 4.16 -24.44 -0.31
C LEU A 532 5.13 -24.94 0.77
N SER A 533 4.92 -26.17 1.21
CA SER A 533 5.83 -26.88 2.12
C SER A 533 6.38 -28.14 1.45
N LEU A 534 7.68 -28.39 1.65
CA LEU A 534 8.39 -29.51 1.03
C LEU A 534 8.80 -30.53 2.09
N HIS A 535 8.62 -31.81 1.80
CA HIS A 535 9.28 -32.89 2.55
C HIS A 535 10.78 -32.95 2.20
N ALA A 536 11.58 -33.54 3.08
CA ALA A 536 13.04 -33.61 2.95
C ALA A 536 13.48 -34.29 1.63
N GLU A 537 12.82 -35.38 1.25
CA GLU A 537 13.12 -36.11 0.00
C GLU A 537 12.76 -35.29 -1.25
N THR A 538 11.65 -34.54 -1.21
CA THR A 538 11.22 -33.65 -2.31
C THR A 538 12.15 -32.44 -2.46
N LEU A 539 12.61 -31.86 -1.34
CA LEU A 539 13.60 -30.79 -1.34
C LEU A 539 14.93 -31.26 -1.93
N GLN A 540 15.37 -32.46 -1.58
CA GLN A 540 16.59 -33.06 -2.11
C GLN A 540 16.48 -33.25 -3.63
N ARG A 541 15.39 -33.87 -4.12
CA ARG A 541 15.18 -34.12 -5.55
C ARG A 541 15.11 -32.84 -6.38
N LEU A 542 14.38 -31.82 -5.92
CA LEU A 542 14.29 -30.51 -6.57
C LEU A 542 15.65 -29.80 -6.62
N THR A 543 16.42 -29.91 -5.53
CA THR A 543 17.75 -29.31 -5.45
C THR A 543 18.73 -30.00 -6.40
N GLU A 544 18.64 -31.33 -6.55
CA GLU A 544 19.45 -32.10 -7.50
C GLU A 544 19.14 -31.70 -8.95
N GLU A 545 17.87 -31.56 -9.34
CA GLU A 545 17.51 -31.16 -10.71
C GLU A 545 17.89 -29.72 -11.05
N LEU A 546 17.66 -28.77 -10.14
CA LEU A 546 18.11 -27.38 -10.33
C LEU A 546 19.64 -27.23 -10.38
N THR A 547 20.37 -28.24 -9.91
CA THR A 547 21.84 -28.26 -9.97
C THR A 547 22.34 -28.93 -11.25
N ASN A 548 21.63 -29.93 -11.75
CA ASN A 548 22.01 -30.70 -12.94
C ASN A 548 21.56 -30.03 -14.24
N GLU A 549 20.39 -29.39 -14.27
CA GLU A 549 19.82 -28.75 -15.46
C GLU A 549 19.93 -27.22 -15.38
N SER A 550 20.94 -26.67 -16.07
CA SER A 550 21.22 -25.22 -16.05
C SER A 550 20.14 -24.33 -16.69
N SER A 551 19.21 -24.91 -17.45
CA SER A 551 18.08 -24.23 -18.10
C SER A 551 16.88 -24.04 -17.17
N LEU A 552 16.77 -24.83 -16.10
CA LEU A 552 15.65 -24.79 -15.16
C LEU A 552 15.87 -23.72 -14.08
N GLN A 553 14.97 -22.75 -14.00
CA GLN A 553 14.94 -21.79 -12.90
C GLN A 553 13.94 -22.24 -11.81
N LEU A 554 14.31 -22.00 -10.56
CA LEU A 554 13.48 -22.31 -9.39
C LEU A 554 12.09 -21.66 -9.45
N GLU A 555 12.00 -20.44 -9.98
CA GLU A 555 10.75 -19.69 -10.08
C GLU A 555 9.76 -20.38 -11.05
N ASP A 556 10.26 -20.91 -12.16
CA ASP A 556 9.47 -21.63 -13.16
C ASP A 556 8.96 -22.97 -12.61
N VAL A 557 9.80 -23.67 -11.82
CA VAL A 557 9.39 -24.91 -11.14
C VAL A 557 8.30 -24.65 -10.11
N LEU A 558 8.40 -23.57 -9.33
CA LEU A 558 7.37 -23.21 -8.36
C LEU A 558 6.06 -22.82 -9.02
N TYR A 559 6.17 -22.14 -10.15
CA TYR A 559 5.06 -21.76 -10.99
C TYR A 559 4.34 -23.00 -11.54
N ALA A 560 5.09 -23.92 -12.14
CA ALA A 560 4.57 -25.19 -12.64
C ALA A 560 3.98 -26.06 -11.51
N ILE A 561 4.59 -26.11 -10.33
CA ILE A 561 4.02 -26.81 -9.16
C ILE A 561 2.68 -26.19 -8.75
N LYS A 562 2.54 -24.86 -8.77
CA LYS A 562 1.28 -24.20 -8.37
C LYS A 562 0.15 -24.42 -9.39
N ASN A 563 0.50 -24.52 -10.67
CA ASN A 563 -0.47 -24.54 -11.77
C ASN A 563 -0.76 -25.93 -12.35
N ASN A 564 0.20 -26.87 -12.32
CA ASN A 564 0.04 -28.24 -12.82
C ASN A 564 -0.39 -29.26 -11.75
N ILE A 565 -0.56 -28.84 -10.50
CA ILE A 565 -1.17 -29.73 -9.52
C ILE A 565 -2.65 -29.88 -9.85
N ASP A 566 -2.95 -31.06 -10.39
CA ASP A 566 -4.27 -31.66 -10.38
C ASP A 566 -4.81 -31.62 -8.94
N ARG A 567 -5.72 -30.66 -8.64
CA ARG A 567 -6.26 -30.40 -7.29
C ARG A 567 -6.88 -31.63 -6.62
N THR A 568 -7.12 -32.69 -7.39
CA THR A 568 -7.61 -33.99 -6.93
C THR A 568 -6.55 -34.83 -6.18
N LYS A 569 -5.26 -34.56 -6.37
CA LYS A 569 -4.13 -35.33 -5.80
C LYS A 569 -3.46 -34.66 -4.60
N MET A 570 -3.77 -33.38 -4.34
CA MET A 570 -3.28 -32.64 -3.17
C MET A 570 -4.29 -32.69 -2.02
N THR A 571 -3.86 -33.22 -0.87
CA THR A 571 -4.68 -33.21 0.36
C THR A 571 -4.36 -32.02 1.26
N SER A 572 -3.24 -31.30 1.04
CA SER A 572 -2.77 -30.16 1.84
C SER A 572 -1.75 -29.28 1.07
N SER A 573 -1.23 -28.21 1.69
CA SER A 573 -0.18 -27.31 1.17
C SER A 573 1.23 -27.94 1.11
N VAL A 574 1.31 -29.27 1.09
CA VAL A 574 2.55 -30.06 1.09
C VAL A 574 2.77 -30.66 -0.30
N VAL A 575 3.89 -30.34 -0.93
CA VAL A 575 4.25 -30.83 -2.27
C VAL A 575 4.85 -32.24 -2.15
N THR A 576 4.24 -33.21 -2.83
CA THR A 576 4.73 -34.59 -2.91
C THR A 576 5.75 -34.77 -4.03
N LEU A 577 6.53 -35.86 -3.99
CA LEU A 577 7.52 -36.18 -5.04
C LEU A 577 6.85 -36.32 -6.42
N GLU A 578 5.72 -37.02 -6.50
CA GLU A 578 4.96 -37.22 -7.74
C GLU A 578 4.48 -35.88 -8.37
N ALA A 579 4.07 -34.92 -7.54
CA ALA A 579 3.65 -33.60 -8.00
C ALA A 579 4.81 -32.76 -8.55
N LEU A 580 6.00 -32.91 -7.96
CA LEU A 580 7.22 -32.28 -8.45
C LEU A 580 7.65 -32.87 -9.79
N GLU A 581 7.62 -34.20 -9.95
CA GLU A 581 8.00 -34.88 -11.20
C GLU A 581 7.11 -34.45 -12.37
N SER A 582 5.79 -34.38 -12.16
CA SER A 582 4.85 -33.90 -13.17
C SER A 582 5.10 -32.43 -13.58
N ALA A 583 5.53 -31.57 -12.64
CA ALA A 583 5.85 -30.18 -12.92
C ALA A 583 7.15 -30.04 -13.73
N LEU A 584 8.16 -30.85 -13.41
CA LEU A 584 9.43 -30.89 -14.14
C LEU A 584 9.23 -31.42 -15.57
N ASP A 585 8.41 -32.46 -15.76
CA ASP A 585 8.09 -32.98 -17.09
C ASP A 585 7.45 -31.91 -17.99
N THR A 586 6.57 -31.07 -17.43
CA THR A 586 5.93 -29.97 -18.19
C THR A 586 6.95 -28.91 -18.63
N LEU A 587 7.89 -28.56 -17.75
CA LEU A 587 8.89 -27.53 -18.02
C LEU A 587 10.00 -28.01 -18.97
N LEU A 588 10.39 -29.28 -18.85
CA LEU A 588 11.40 -29.87 -19.71
C LEU A 588 10.89 -30.06 -21.14
N VAL A 589 9.58 -30.29 -21.32
CA VAL A 589 8.94 -30.31 -22.66
C VAL A 589 8.89 -28.92 -23.30
N LEU A 590 8.72 -27.83 -22.52
CA LEU A 590 8.64 -26.44 -23.00
C LEU A 590 9.99 -25.84 -23.47
N SER A 591 11.13 -26.39 -23.07
CA SER A 591 12.44 -25.84 -23.46
C SER A 591 12.91 -26.25 -24.86
N THR A 592 12.14 -27.08 -25.56
CA THR A 592 12.54 -27.64 -26.87
C THR A 592 11.81 -27.03 -28.08
N GLU A 593 10.79 -26.18 -27.91
CA GLU A 593 10.07 -25.54 -29.03
C GLU A 593 9.92 -24.01 -28.85
N ASN A 594 10.72 -23.25 -29.62
CA ASN A 594 10.66 -21.78 -29.76
C ASN A 594 9.45 -21.34 -30.61
N GLU A 595 8.63 -20.39 -30.12
CA GLU A 595 8.04 -19.23 -30.84
C GLU A 595 6.95 -18.56 -29.95
N TYR A 596 7.21 -17.38 -29.38
CA TYR A 596 6.15 -16.61 -28.71
C TYR A 596 5.19 -16.04 -29.76
N GLU A 597 3.89 -16.35 -29.65
CA GLU A 597 2.90 -15.88 -30.60
C GLU A 597 2.65 -14.36 -30.46
N LYS A 598 3.09 -13.57 -31.46
CA LYS A 598 3.04 -12.10 -31.44
C LYS A 598 1.65 -11.47 -31.28
N ILE A 599 0.60 -12.11 -31.81
CA ILE A 599 -0.80 -11.64 -31.73
C ILE A 599 -1.64 -12.80 -31.21
N GLN A 600 -2.30 -12.59 -30.08
CA GLN A 600 -3.20 -13.54 -29.46
C GLN A 600 -4.62 -12.96 -29.43
N VAL A 601 -5.63 -13.77 -29.75
CA VAL A 601 -7.03 -13.34 -29.79
C VAL A 601 -7.83 -14.09 -28.73
N PHE A 602 -8.53 -13.34 -27.87
CA PHE A 602 -9.30 -13.88 -26.75
C PHE A 602 -10.79 -13.74 -27.01
N ASP A 603 -11.46 -14.90 -27.00
CA ASP A 603 -12.91 -15.03 -27.06
C ASP A 603 -13.56 -14.67 -25.72
N ALA A 604 -14.61 -13.84 -25.76
CA ALA A 604 -15.33 -13.36 -24.59
C ALA A 604 -15.90 -14.48 -23.70
N PHE A 605 -16.33 -15.61 -24.27
CA PHE A 605 -16.82 -16.77 -23.53
C PHE A 605 -15.71 -17.58 -22.85
N ASN A 606 -14.48 -17.49 -23.36
CA ASN A 606 -13.34 -18.24 -22.84
C ASN A 606 -12.52 -17.45 -21.82
N THR A 607 -12.61 -16.11 -21.81
CA THR A 607 -11.90 -15.28 -20.83
C THR A 607 -12.20 -15.68 -19.38
N PRO A 608 -11.18 -15.79 -18.50
CA PRO A 608 -11.39 -16.12 -17.09
C PRO A 608 -12.07 -14.97 -16.36
N ARG A 609 -12.74 -15.27 -15.25
CA ARG A 609 -13.42 -14.26 -14.44
C ARG A 609 -12.51 -13.78 -13.32
N LEU A 610 -12.27 -12.48 -13.29
CA LEU A 610 -11.58 -11.84 -12.18
C LEU A 610 -12.55 -11.69 -10.98
N HIS A 611 -12.16 -12.24 -9.84
CA HIS A 611 -12.94 -12.18 -8.60
C HIS A 611 -12.16 -11.41 -7.54
N PHE A 612 -12.83 -10.48 -6.86
CA PHE A 612 -12.23 -9.76 -5.74
C PHE A 612 -12.59 -10.44 -4.42
N ASN A 613 -11.59 -10.96 -3.73
CA ASN A 613 -11.77 -11.59 -2.44
C ASN A 613 -11.66 -10.54 -1.32
N LYS A 614 -12.79 -10.29 -0.65
CA LYS A 614 -12.89 -9.28 0.42
C LYS A 614 -12.11 -9.65 1.69
N HIS A 615 -11.77 -10.92 1.90
CA HIS A 615 -11.10 -11.38 3.13
C HIS A 615 -9.60 -11.07 3.13
N ASN A 616 -8.95 -11.25 1.97
CA ASN A 616 -7.52 -11.00 1.78
C ASN A 616 -7.26 -9.71 0.99
N ASN A 617 -8.31 -8.99 0.58
CA ASN A 617 -8.24 -7.75 -0.19
C ASN A 617 -7.43 -7.92 -1.50
N SER A 618 -7.50 -9.10 -2.12
CA SER A 618 -6.77 -9.43 -3.35
C SER A 618 -7.70 -9.88 -4.47
N TYR A 619 -7.21 -9.78 -5.70
CA TYR A 619 -7.87 -10.38 -6.86
C TYR A 619 -7.42 -11.83 -7.04
N GLU A 620 -8.28 -12.65 -7.63
CA GLU A 620 -8.01 -14.03 -8.03
C GLU A 620 -8.72 -14.34 -9.35
N LEU A 621 -8.11 -15.15 -10.20
CA LEU A 621 -8.78 -15.71 -11.38
C LEU A 621 -9.57 -16.94 -10.97
N ARG A 622 -10.84 -16.98 -11.35
CA ARG A 622 -11.67 -18.17 -11.21
C ARG A 622 -12.00 -18.72 -12.60
N VAL A 623 -11.56 -19.95 -12.84
CA VAL A 623 -12.08 -20.77 -13.95
C VAL A 623 -13.41 -21.33 -13.48
N ASP A 624 -14.50 -20.69 -13.89
CA ASP A 624 -15.84 -21.06 -13.48
C ASP A 624 -16.40 -22.08 -14.47
N PHE A 625 -16.22 -23.37 -14.15
CA PHE A 625 -16.60 -24.51 -15.01
C PHE A 625 -18.12 -24.63 -15.25
N HIS A 626 -18.93 -23.76 -14.64
CA HIS A 626 -20.39 -23.81 -14.68
C HIS A 626 -21.05 -22.56 -15.29
N ARG A 627 -20.32 -21.70 -16.03
CA ARG A 627 -20.94 -20.57 -16.72
C ARG A 627 -22.00 -21.04 -17.72
N GLN A 628 -23.19 -20.46 -17.67
CA GLN A 628 -24.30 -20.84 -18.53
C GLN A 628 -24.87 -19.60 -19.24
N LEU A 629 -25.27 -19.78 -20.51
CA LEU A 629 -26.02 -18.76 -21.23
C LEU A 629 -27.39 -18.50 -20.58
N GLN A 630 -28.01 -19.54 -20.01
CA GLN A 630 -29.28 -19.48 -19.30
C GLN A 630 -29.06 -19.42 -17.78
N ALA A 631 -28.34 -18.40 -17.34
CA ALA A 631 -28.03 -18.21 -15.93
C ALA A 631 -29.27 -17.98 -15.06
N GLY A 632 -29.20 -18.37 -13.79
CA GLY A 632 -30.27 -18.14 -12.81
C GLY A 632 -30.43 -16.66 -12.44
N SER A 633 -31.55 -16.31 -11.80
CA SER A 633 -31.84 -14.92 -11.38
C SER A 633 -30.78 -14.30 -10.46
N GLU A 634 -30.04 -15.14 -9.72
CA GLU A 634 -28.93 -14.72 -8.86
C GLU A 634 -27.80 -14.07 -9.66
N SER A 635 -27.47 -14.60 -10.84
CA SER A 635 -26.43 -14.04 -11.71
C SER A 635 -26.77 -12.63 -12.17
N ARG A 636 -28.05 -12.33 -12.43
CA ARG A 636 -28.50 -10.97 -12.77
C ARG A 636 -28.23 -9.98 -11.64
N ILE A 637 -28.52 -10.37 -10.40
CA ILE A 637 -28.28 -9.53 -9.23
C ILE A 637 -26.78 -9.36 -9.02
N GLN A 638 -26.02 -10.46 -9.13
CA GLN A 638 -24.58 -10.45 -8.95
C GLN A 638 -23.86 -9.59 -9.99
N LEU A 639 -24.35 -9.57 -11.24
CA LEU A 639 -23.85 -8.71 -12.31
C LEU A 639 -23.86 -7.23 -11.88
N LEU A 640 -25.01 -6.70 -11.49
CA LEU A 640 -25.14 -5.29 -11.09
C LEU A 640 -24.32 -4.98 -9.83
N ARG A 641 -24.29 -5.92 -8.87
CA ARG A 641 -23.46 -5.80 -7.66
C ARG A 641 -21.98 -5.75 -8.01
N ASN A 642 -21.50 -6.56 -8.94
CA ASN A 642 -20.10 -6.56 -9.37
C ASN A 642 -19.74 -5.22 -10.01
N ARG A 643 -20.56 -4.72 -10.94
CA ARG A 643 -20.31 -3.42 -11.61
C ARG A 643 -20.14 -2.29 -10.60
N PHE A 644 -21.06 -2.20 -9.64
CA PHE A 644 -20.96 -1.22 -8.56
C PHE A 644 -19.73 -1.48 -7.68
N GLN A 645 -19.44 -2.74 -7.33
CA GLN A 645 -18.28 -3.11 -6.50
C GLN A 645 -16.95 -2.72 -7.13
N PHE A 646 -16.74 -2.98 -8.42
CA PHE A 646 -15.49 -2.64 -9.11
C PHE A 646 -15.25 -1.13 -9.10
N ILE A 647 -16.28 -0.34 -9.36
CA ILE A 647 -16.22 1.11 -9.31
C ILE A 647 -16.02 1.60 -7.86
N ASP A 648 -16.73 1.04 -6.88
CA ASP A 648 -16.56 1.35 -5.45
C ASP A 648 -15.13 1.13 -4.97
N LEU A 649 -14.53 -0.01 -5.33
CA LEU A 649 -13.13 -0.31 -5.02
C LEU A 649 -12.19 0.71 -5.69
N ARG A 650 -12.42 1.03 -6.96
CA ARG A 650 -11.65 2.05 -7.69
C ARG A 650 -11.74 3.43 -7.04
N VAL A 651 -12.94 3.88 -6.66
CA VAL A 651 -13.14 5.16 -5.98
C VAL A 651 -12.39 5.19 -4.65
N LYS A 652 -12.49 4.11 -3.86
CA LYS A 652 -11.79 3.99 -2.57
C LYS A 652 -10.26 3.99 -2.69
N ARG A 653 -9.72 3.61 -3.85
CA ARG A 653 -8.28 3.70 -4.17
C ARG A 653 -7.87 5.10 -4.64
N ASN A 654 -8.80 5.89 -5.17
CA ASN A 654 -8.50 7.23 -5.65
C ASN A 654 -8.16 8.17 -4.48
N ARG A 655 -7.07 8.93 -4.60
CA ARG A 655 -6.53 9.80 -3.53
C ARG A 655 -7.54 10.80 -2.95
N MET A 656 -8.53 11.23 -3.73
CA MET A 656 -9.55 12.22 -3.30
C MET A 656 -10.63 11.60 -2.40
N PHE A 657 -10.92 10.31 -2.54
CA PHE A 657 -11.98 9.59 -1.83
C PHE A 657 -11.44 8.49 -0.90
N ALA A 658 -10.18 8.11 -1.10
CA ALA A 658 -9.44 7.32 -0.13
C ALA A 658 -9.35 8.15 1.14
N ARG A 659 -9.90 7.60 2.23
CA ARG A 659 -9.74 8.20 3.55
C ARG A 659 -8.27 8.55 3.74
N PRO A 660 -7.92 9.82 3.97
CA PRO A 660 -6.55 10.22 4.15
C PRO A 660 -6.03 9.37 5.27
N SER A 661 -5.05 8.55 4.94
CA SER A 661 -4.12 8.13 5.96
C SER A 661 -3.63 9.42 6.62
N ALA A 662 -3.75 9.52 7.94
CA ALA A 662 -3.66 10.81 8.62
C ALA A 662 -2.38 11.62 8.32
N ALA A 663 -1.36 11.02 7.69
CA ALA A 663 -0.13 11.65 7.22
C ALA A 663 -0.28 12.78 6.20
N VAL A 664 -1.39 12.87 5.46
CA VAL A 664 -1.53 13.82 4.33
C VAL A 664 -2.64 14.86 4.56
N ALA A 665 -3.27 14.90 5.73
CA ALA A 665 -4.51 15.63 5.96
C ALA A 665 -4.51 17.14 5.62
N ASN A 666 -3.37 17.84 5.64
CA ASN A 666 -3.33 19.28 5.31
C ASN A 666 -2.81 19.57 3.88
N THR A 667 -2.90 18.64 2.93
CA THR A 667 -2.48 18.87 1.53
C THR A 667 -3.42 18.32 0.45
N THR A 668 -4.46 17.56 0.80
CA THR A 668 -5.42 17.03 -0.19
C THR A 668 -6.85 17.19 0.30
N ASP A 669 -7.71 17.80 -0.52
CA ASP A 669 -9.15 17.93 -0.28
C ASP A 669 -9.81 16.54 -0.28
N TYR A 670 -9.89 15.90 0.89
CA TYR A 670 -10.61 14.63 1.03
C TYR A 670 -12.11 14.84 0.96
N ILE A 671 -12.75 14.02 0.14
CA ILE A 671 -14.19 13.96 0.02
C ILE A 671 -14.69 12.68 0.68
N GLU A 672 -15.39 12.85 1.81
CA GLU A 672 -16.13 11.76 2.41
C GLU A 672 -17.43 11.48 1.63
N LEU A 673 -17.59 10.23 1.21
CA LEU A 673 -18.82 9.72 0.63
C LEU A 673 -19.66 9.05 1.71
N SER A 674 -20.89 9.52 1.85
CA SER A 674 -21.90 8.95 2.73
C SER A 674 -22.58 7.75 2.07
N ARG A 675 -23.05 6.81 2.88
CA ARG A 675 -23.94 5.73 2.40
C ARG A 675 -25.35 6.27 2.20
N ILE A 676 -26.09 5.70 1.26
CA ILE A 676 -27.46 6.15 1.00
C ILE A 676 -28.36 5.93 2.23
N GLU A 677 -28.18 4.82 2.96
CA GLU A 677 -28.91 4.56 4.22
C GLU A 677 -28.72 5.66 5.29
N SER A 678 -27.55 6.30 5.31
CA SER A 678 -27.20 7.33 6.30
C SER A 678 -27.78 8.71 6.01
N LEU A 679 -28.43 8.90 4.85
CA LEU A 679 -29.02 10.18 4.48
C LEU A 679 -30.32 10.49 5.22
N LEU A 680 -30.97 9.49 5.80
CA LEU A 680 -32.22 9.66 6.55
C LEU A 680 -31.98 10.49 7.81
N GLY A 681 -32.59 11.68 7.86
CA GLY A 681 -32.51 12.59 9.01
C GLY A 681 -31.25 13.47 9.06
N VAL A 682 -30.42 13.48 8.01
CA VAL A 682 -29.27 14.37 7.89
C VAL A 682 -29.69 15.69 7.24
N SER A 683 -29.33 16.82 7.88
CA SER A 683 -29.52 18.15 7.33
C SER A 683 -28.23 18.67 6.66
N GLY A 684 -28.35 19.30 5.49
CA GLY A 684 -27.24 19.92 4.76
C GLY A 684 -26.75 19.11 3.54
N VAL A 685 -25.65 19.57 2.95
CA VAL A 685 -25.09 19.00 1.72
C VAL A 685 -24.43 17.65 2.01
N CYS A 686 -24.93 16.61 1.36
CA CYS A 686 -24.40 15.25 1.40
C CYS A 686 -23.73 14.90 0.06
N ARG A 687 -22.79 13.97 0.11
CA ARG A 687 -22.09 13.43 -1.06
C ARG A 687 -22.21 11.93 -1.05
N VAL A 688 -22.68 11.35 -2.14
CA VAL A 688 -22.96 9.92 -2.24
C VAL A 688 -22.45 9.35 -3.55
N MET A 689 -22.11 8.07 -3.53
CA MET A 689 -21.92 7.26 -4.73
C MET A 689 -23.12 6.32 -4.87
N GLY A 690 -23.73 6.29 -6.05
CA GLY A 690 -24.90 5.47 -6.30
C GLY A 690 -25.01 5.06 -7.76
N MET A 691 -25.65 3.92 -8.01
CA MET A 691 -26.06 3.52 -9.34
C MET A 691 -27.39 4.19 -9.68
N LEU A 692 -27.47 4.81 -10.86
CA LEU A 692 -28.69 5.46 -11.35
C LEU A 692 -29.76 4.41 -11.69
N GLY A 693 -30.95 4.59 -11.14
CA GLY A 693 -32.13 3.79 -11.42
C GLY A 693 -33.36 4.63 -11.74
N GLN A 694 -34.40 3.98 -12.26
CA GLN A 694 -35.69 4.62 -12.53
C GLN A 694 -36.83 3.71 -12.08
N ASP A 695 -37.78 4.27 -11.33
CA ASP A 695 -38.96 3.53 -10.85
C ASP A 695 -40.10 3.48 -11.88
N GLU A 696 -41.15 2.71 -11.59
CA GLU A 696 -42.33 2.57 -12.47
C GLU A 696 -43.07 3.90 -12.71
N ARG A 697 -42.88 4.90 -11.82
CA ARG A 697 -43.45 6.24 -11.94
C ARG A 697 -42.53 7.19 -12.69
N LYS A 698 -41.47 6.67 -13.32
CA LYS A 698 -40.42 7.42 -14.04
C LYS A 698 -39.60 8.37 -13.16
N ARG A 699 -39.62 8.20 -11.83
CA ARG A 699 -38.76 8.96 -10.92
C ARG A 699 -37.39 8.33 -10.89
N PHE A 700 -36.37 9.16 -10.94
CA PHE A 700 -34.98 8.72 -10.82
C PHE A 700 -34.62 8.46 -9.37
N TYR A 701 -33.74 7.50 -9.14
CA TYR A 701 -33.20 7.21 -7.82
C TYR A 701 -31.71 6.84 -7.92
N LEU A 702 -31.02 6.94 -6.80
CA LEU A 702 -29.69 6.36 -6.61
C LEU A 702 -29.79 5.16 -5.67
N GLU A 703 -29.06 4.10 -5.99
CA GLU A 703 -29.00 2.87 -5.21
C GLU A 703 -27.55 2.44 -4.95
N ASP A 704 -27.25 2.08 -3.70
CA ASP A 704 -25.98 1.48 -3.28
C ASP A 704 -26.22 0.10 -2.67
N PHE A 705 -25.23 -0.51 -2.01
CA PHE A 705 -25.41 -1.81 -1.36
C PHE A 705 -26.36 -1.81 -0.16
N THR A 706 -26.79 -0.64 0.31
CA THR A 706 -27.50 -0.44 1.57
C THR A 706 -28.94 -0.01 1.36
N SER A 707 -29.18 1.00 0.54
CA SER A 707 -30.50 1.60 0.36
C SER A 707 -30.64 2.28 -0.99
N ARG A 708 -31.85 2.78 -1.27
CA ARG A 708 -32.19 3.61 -2.42
C ARG A 708 -32.79 4.94 -1.98
N ILE A 709 -32.50 6.02 -2.69
CA ILE A 709 -33.07 7.35 -2.45
C ILE A 709 -33.55 7.96 -3.76
N VAL A 710 -34.74 8.56 -3.76
CA VAL A 710 -35.27 9.27 -4.93
C VAL A 710 -34.48 10.56 -5.12
N ILE A 711 -34.13 10.88 -6.36
CA ILE A 711 -33.35 12.07 -6.69
C ILE A 711 -34.15 13.05 -7.55
N ASP A 712 -33.89 14.34 -7.35
CA ASP A 712 -34.34 15.42 -8.22
C ASP A 712 -33.14 16.00 -8.98
N LEU A 713 -33.24 15.94 -10.31
CA LEU A 713 -32.20 16.38 -11.25
C LEU A 713 -32.50 17.76 -11.88
N SER A 714 -33.62 18.39 -11.53
CA SER A 714 -34.11 19.60 -12.20
C SER A 714 -33.13 20.79 -12.16
N SER A 715 -32.32 20.89 -11.10
CA SER A 715 -31.32 21.95 -10.90
C SER A 715 -29.87 21.44 -10.88
N ALA A 716 -29.61 20.22 -11.35
CA ALA A 716 -28.31 19.58 -11.23
C ALA A 716 -27.27 20.17 -12.19
N ALA A 717 -26.09 20.54 -11.68
CA ALA A 717 -24.91 20.85 -12.48
C ALA A 717 -24.07 19.58 -12.69
N TYR A 718 -23.91 19.10 -13.92
CA TYR A 718 -23.24 17.82 -14.17
C TYR A 718 -22.00 17.94 -15.06
N THR A 719 -21.09 16.96 -14.97
CA THR A 719 -19.87 16.90 -15.79
C THR A 719 -20.14 16.38 -17.19
N ASP A 720 -19.12 16.36 -18.02
CA ASP A 720 -19.16 15.67 -19.31
C ASP A 720 -19.41 14.16 -19.11
N GLY A 721 -20.32 13.60 -19.90
CA GLY A 721 -20.64 12.18 -19.92
C GLY A 721 -22.06 11.91 -20.45
N LEU A 722 -22.30 10.70 -20.96
CA LEU A 722 -23.63 10.20 -21.31
C LEU A 722 -24.20 9.44 -20.11
N PHE A 723 -24.88 10.16 -19.21
CA PHE A 723 -25.49 9.56 -18.02
C PHE A 723 -26.69 8.71 -18.41
N THR A 724 -26.63 7.39 -18.20
CA THR A 724 -27.76 6.48 -18.46
C THR A 724 -28.12 5.68 -17.21
N ILE A 725 -29.27 4.99 -17.24
CA ILE A 725 -29.66 4.07 -16.17
C ILE A 725 -28.63 2.93 -16.05
N ASN A 726 -28.29 2.55 -14.82
CA ASN A 726 -27.20 1.66 -14.41
C ASN A 726 -25.78 2.26 -14.47
N CYS A 727 -25.60 3.53 -14.84
CA CYS A 727 -24.33 4.21 -14.59
C CYS A 727 -24.15 4.46 -13.10
N VAL A 728 -22.93 4.28 -12.60
CA VAL A 728 -22.52 4.68 -11.24
C VAL A 728 -22.05 6.13 -11.29
N VAL A 729 -22.57 6.96 -10.39
CA VAL A 729 -22.28 8.40 -10.33
C VAL A 729 -21.86 8.81 -8.92
N LEU A 730 -21.10 9.89 -8.86
CA LEU A 730 -20.87 10.67 -7.65
C LEU A 730 -21.80 11.87 -7.68
N ALA A 731 -22.58 12.05 -6.63
CA ALA A 731 -23.61 13.08 -6.52
C ALA A 731 -23.43 13.88 -5.22
N GLU A 732 -23.58 15.19 -5.32
CA GLU A 732 -23.62 16.14 -4.20
C GLU A 732 -24.97 16.85 -4.21
N GLY A 733 -25.64 16.90 -3.05
CA GLY A 733 -26.98 17.46 -2.95
C GLY A 733 -27.49 17.55 -1.52
N GLU A 734 -28.72 18.01 -1.34
CA GLU A 734 -29.37 18.12 -0.02
C GLU A 734 -30.66 17.31 -0.02
N VAL A 735 -30.96 16.64 1.11
CA VAL A 735 -32.19 15.86 1.26
C VAL A 735 -33.29 16.73 1.83
N VAL A 736 -34.40 16.84 1.10
CA VAL A 736 -35.62 17.54 1.51
C VAL A 736 -36.81 16.62 1.27
N ASP A 737 -37.63 16.39 2.29
CA ASP A 737 -38.82 15.52 2.21
C ASP A 737 -38.55 14.13 1.60
N ASP A 738 -37.48 13.47 2.05
CA ASP A 738 -37.00 12.16 1.57
C ASP A 738 -36.57 12.12 0.08
N VAL A 739 -36.37 13.28 -0.55
CA VAL A 739 -35.85 13.42 -1.91
C VAL A 739 -34.49 14.11 -1.87
N LEU A 740 -33.50 13.53 -2.54
CA LEU A 740 -32.17 14.14 -2.68
C LEU A 740 -32.18 15.09 -3.88
N HIS A 741 -32.17 16.39 -3.60
CA HIS A 741 -32.03 17.43 -4.62
C HIS A 741 -30.57 17.58 -5.03
N ILE A 742 -30.25 17.17 -6.25
CA ILE A 742 -28.89 17.12 -6.76
C ILE A 742 -28.42 18.53 -7.13
N GLN A 743 -27.32 18.96 -6.51
CA GLN A 743 -26.63 20.21 -6.84
C GLN A 743 -25.56 19.96 -7.89
N SER A 744 -24.76 18.91 -7.73
CA SER A 744 -23.82 18.50 -8.77
C SER A 744 -23.62 17.00 -8.89
N MET A 745 -23.29 16.53 -10.10
CA MET A 745 -23.15 15.11 -10.41
C MET A 745 -22.06 14.85 -11.45
N GLY A 746 -21.25 13.81 -11.26
CA GLY A 746 -20.23 13.42 -12.22
C GLY A 746 -19.94 11.93 -12.18
N PHE A 747 -19.20 11.44 -13.17
CA PHE A 747 -18.71 10.07 -13.11
C PHE A 747 -17.56 9.92 -12.12
N PRO A 748 -17.39 8.72 -11.53
CA PRO A 748 -16.24 8.44 -10.71
C PRO A 748 -14.94 8.49 -11.53
N PRO A 749 -13.82 8.96 -10.94
CA PRO A 749 -12.58 9.14 -11.69
C PRO A 749 -12.03 7.81 -12.21
N PRO A 750 -11.44 7.79 -13.42
CA PRO A 750 -10.82 6.59 -13.97
C PRO A 750 -9.50 6.25 -13.25
N GLU A 751 -9.04 5.02 -13.42
CA GLU A 751 -7.78 4.49 -12.88
C GLU A 751 -6.87 4.13 -14.05
N THR A 752 -5.57 4.41 -13.96
CA THR A 752 -4.63 4.11 -15.05
C THR A 752 -4.34 2.60 -15.12
N LYS A 753 -3.81 2.14 -16.26
CA LYS A 753 -3.45 0.74 -16.46
C LYS A 753 -2.38 0.30 -15.46
N GLU A 754 -1.38 1.14 -15.21
CA GLU A 754 -0.27 0.85 -14.29
C GLU A 754 -0.78 0.67 -12.86
N ALA A 755 -1.63 1.59 -12.38
CA ALA A 755 -2.24 1.50 -11.06
C ALA A 755 -3.10 0.23 -10.94
N SER A 756 -3.83 -0.12 -12.00
CA SER A 756 -4.64 -1.35 -12.03
C SER A 756 -3.77 -2.61 -11.95
N LEU A 757 -2.66 -2.65 -12.69
CA LEU A 757 -1.71 -3.78 -12.69
C LEU A 757 -0.99 -3.95 -11.34
N GLU A 758 -0.63 -2.86 -10.66
CA GLU A 758 -0.10 -2.90 -9.30
C GLU A 758 -1.07 -3.59 -8.33
N VAL A 759 -2.36 -3.30 -8.46
CA VAL A 759 -3.39 -3.91 -7.61
C VAL A 759 -3.64 -5.39 -7.95
N LEU A 760 -3.44 -5.79 -9.20
CA LEU A 760 -3.57 -7.19 -9.61
C LEU A 760 -2.41 -8.07 -9.12
N GLY A 761 -1.27 -7.48 -8.72
CA GLY A 761 -0.18 -8.20 -8.07
C GLY A 761 0.44 -9.30 -8.95
N GLY A 762 0.52 -9.07 -10.26
CA GLY A 762 1.07 -10.02 -11.23
C GLY A 762 0.06 -10.99 -11.85
N ILE A 763 -1.24 -10.87 -11.52
CA ILE A 763 -2.30 -11.64 -12.17
C ILE A 763 -2.64 -11.01 -13.52
N ASP A 764 -2.59 -11.81 -14.59
CA ASP A 764 -3.07 -11.41 -15.91
C ASP A 764 -4.59 -11.62 -16.04
N PRO A 765 -5.40 -10.57 -16.27
CA PRO A 765 -6.85 -10.69 -16.42
C PRO A 765 -7.31 -11.61 -17.57
N LEU A 766 -6.47 -11.84 -18.58
CA LEU A 766 -6.77 -12.73 -19.71
C LEU A 766 -6.34 -14.18 -19.43
N GLY A 767 -5.69 -14.45 -18.30
CA GLY A 767 -5.22 -15.77 -17.92
C GLY A 767 -3.96 -16.22 -18.66
N VAL A 768 -3.21 -15.29 -19.26
CA VAL A 768 -1.91 -15.60 -19.87
C VAL A 768 -0.83 -15.56 -18.80
N GLU A 769 -0.08 -16.65 -18.75
CA GLU A 769 0.88 -16.94 -17.71
C GLU A 769 2.29 -16.59 -18.21
N VAL A 770 2.82 -15.43 -17.79
CA VAL A 770 4.11 -14.91 -18.27
C VAL A 770 4.99 -14.52 -17.08
N SER A 771 6.24 -14.99 -17.05
CA SER A 771 7.21 -14.60 -16.02
C SER A 771 7.72 -13.16 -16.22
N ALA A 772 8.24 -12.53 -15.17
CA ALA A 772 8.78 -11.16 -15.27
C ALA A 772 9.94 -11.05 -16.29
N GLN A 773 10.75 -12.12 -16.43
CA GLN A 773 11.84 -12.17 -17.42
C GLN A 773 11.30 -12.31 -18.85
N GLN A 774 10.29 -13.17 -19.05
CA GLN A 774 9.63 -13.31 -20.34
C GLN A 774 8.94 -12.01 -20.77
N LEU A 775 8.32 -11.30 -19.83
CA LEU A 775 7.65 -10.03 -20.13
C LEU A 775 8.62 -8.96 -20.64
N GLU A 776 9.84 -8.90 -20.09
CA GLU A 776 10.87 -7.98 -20.59
C GLU A 776 11.39 -8.38 -21.98
N GLN A 777 11.50 -9.69 -22.26
CA GLN A 777 11.83 -10.19 -23.59
C GLN A 777 10.72 -9.85 -24.62
N ILE A 778 9.46 -10.02 -24.24
CA ILE A 778 8.28 -9.69 -25.06
C ILE A 778 8.26 -8.19 -25.36
N ARG A 779 8.56 -7.31 -24.39
CA ARG A 779 8.71 -5.86 -24.63
C ARG A 779 9.82 -5.55 -25.62
N ALA A 780 10.98 -6.20 -25.49
CA ALA A 780 12.07 -6.02 -26.44
C ALA A 780 11.68 -6.47 -27.86
N LEU A 781 10.88 -7.53 -28.00
CA LEU A 781 10.34 -7.94 -29.30
C LEU A 781 9.35 -6.91 -29.86
N GLU A 782 8.48 -6.37 -29.01
CA GLU A 782 7.51 -5.31 -29.37
C GLU A 782 8.22 -4.04 -29.87
N GLU A 783 9.26 -3.60 -29.17
CA GLU A 783 10.06 -2.43 -29.57
C GLU A 783 10.75 -2.63 -30.91
N ASN A 784 11.05 -3.87 -31.32
CA ASN A 784 11.71 -4.16 -32.60
C ASN A 784 10.74 -4.37 -33.77
N ASP A 785 9.44 -4.55 -33.52
CA ASP A 785 8.42 -4.80 -34.55
C ASP A 785 7.81 -3.49 -35.11
N HIS A 786 8.67 -2.60 -35.60
CA HIS A 786 8.27 -1.28 -36.12
C HIS A 786 7.37 -1.32 -37.37
N PHE A 787 7.34 -2.45 -38.08
CA PHE A 787 6.57 -2.61 -39.32
C PHE A 787 5.16 -3.15 -39.09
N ALA A 788 4.82 -3.55 -37.86
CA ALA A 788 3.49 -4.03 -37.54
C ALA A 788 2.42 -2.99 -37.92
N THR A 789 1.46 -3.43 -38.74
CA THR A 789 0.42 -2.58 -39.30
C THR A 789 -0.91 -3.30 -39.25
N PHE A 790 -1.89 -2.70 -38.59
CA PHE A 790 -3.25 -3.22 -38.47
C PHE A 790 -4.20 -2.39 -39.33
N ILE A 791 -5.04 -3.04 -40.13
CA ILE A 791 -6.07 -2.38 -40.93
C ILE A 791 -7.41 -2.66 -40.28
N VAL A 792 -8.17 -1.61 -39.99
CA VAL A 792 -9.42 -1.72 -39.25
C VAL A 792 -10.57 -1.19 -40.10
N LEU A 793 -11.59 -2.04 -40.30
CA LEU A 793 -12.82 -1.74 -41.04
C LEU A 793 -14.05 -2.05 -40.17
N SER A 794 -15.14 -1.31 -40.38
CA SER A 794 -16.45 -1.54 -39.74
C SER A 794 -17.57 -1.50 -40.76
N ASP A 795 -18.66 -2.25 -40.52
CA ASP A 795 -19.82 -2.34 -41.42
C ASP A 795 -19.45 -2.62 -42.87
N VAL A 796 -18.76 -3.75 -43.06
CA VAL A 796 -18.30 -4.22 -44.38
C VAL A 796 -19.38 -5.08 -45.02
N HIS A 797 -20.37 -4.43 -45.65
CA HIS A 797 -21.48 -5.07 -46.37
C HIS A 797 -20.99 -5.79 -47.63
N LEU A 798 -20.80 -7.11 -47.55
CA LEU A 798 -20.23 -7.92 -48.64
C LEU A 798 -21.24 -8.16 -49.78
N ASP A 799 -22.53 -7.95 -49.53
CA ASP A 799 -23.60 -8.01 -50.54
C ASP A 799 -23.59 -6.83 -51.50
N ASP A 800 -22.91 -5.73 -51.17
CA ASP A 800 -22.72 -4.58 -52.07
C ASP A 800 -21.52 -4.81 -53.01
N PRO A 801 -21.74 -4.94 -54.33
CA PRO A 801 -20.64 -5.12 -55.28
C PRO A 801 -19.62 -3.97 -55.30
N LEU A 802 -20.01 -2.76 -54.88
CA LEU A 802 -19.09 -1.63 -54.74
C LEU A 802 -18.14 -1.82 -53.57
N VAL A 803 -18.62 -2.39 -52.46
CA VAL A 803 -17.78 -2.72 -51.29
C VAL A 803 -16.74 -3.76 -51.67
N ILE A 804 -17.11 -4.83 -52.38
CA ILE A 804 -16.16 -5.84 -52.86
C ILE A 804 -15.10 -5.24 -53.79
N ARG A 805 -15.50 -4.36 -54.73
CA ARG A 805 -14.54 -3.64 -55.59
C ARG A 805 -13.60 -2.74 -54.80
N LYS A 806 -14.09 -2.07 -53.76
CA LYS A 806 -13.30 -1.20 -52.90
C LYS A 806 -12.36 -2.00 -51.99
N LEU A 807 -12.76 -3.19 -51.55
CA LEU A 807 -11.84 -4.12 -50.90
C LEU A 807 -10.74 -4.60 -51.86
N ASP A 808 -11.05 -4.82 -53.14
CA ASP A 808 -10.07 -5.17 -54.16
C ASP A 808 -9.02 -4.04 -54.36
N GLU A 809 -9.49 -2.80 -54.51
CA GLU A 809 -8.62 -1.61 -54.60
C GLU A 809 -7.76 -1.44 -53.34
N LEU A 810 -8.34 -1.67 -52.15
CA LEU A 810 -7.65 -1.60 -50.87
C LEU A 810 -6.53 -2.65 -50.78
N PHE A 811 -6.82 -3.92 -51.06
CA PHE A 811 -5.81 -4.99 -51.03
C PHE A 811 -4.72 -4.75 -52.08
N GLN A 812 -5.08 -4.27 -53.28
CA GLN A 812 -4.11 -3.88 -54.28
C GLN A 812 -3.15 -2.79 -53.77
N GLY A 813 -3.68 -1.77 -53.08
CA GLY A 813 -2.87 -0.69 -52.50
C GLY A 813 -1.99 -1.13 -51.33
N LEU A 814 -2.37 -2.20 -50.64
CA LEU A 814 -1.68 -2.70 -49.44
C LEU A 814 -0.73 -3.88 -49.70
N GLU A 815 -0.71 -4.45 -50.91
CA GLU A 815 0.13 -5.60 -51.25
C GLU A 815 1.64 -5.35 -51.06
N SER A 816 2.08 -4.10 -51.20
CA SER A 816 3.48 -3.72 -50.92
C SER A 816 3.79 -3.56 -49.43
N VAL A 817 2.78 -3.24 -48.62
CA VAL A 817 2.92 -2.99 -47.17
C VAL A 817 2.78 -4.30 -46.38
N GLN A 818 1.93 -5.22 -46.86
CA GLN A 818 1.61 -6.51 -46.24
C GLN A 818 1.24 -6.36 -44.76
N PRO A 819 0.06 -5.78 -44.46
CA PRO A 819 -0.35 -5.53 -43.08
C PRO A 819 -0.34 -6.80 -42.23
N THR A 820 -0.02 -6.67 -40.95
CA THR A 820 0.09 -7.81 -40.05
C THR A 820 -1.28 -8.38 -39.66
N LEU A 821 -2.29 -7.52 -39.55
CA LEU A 821 -3.63 -7.90 -39.12
C LEU A 821 -4.70 -7.04 -39.81
N PHE A 822 -5.74 -7.67 -40.33
CA PHE A 822 -6.98 -7.02 -40.74
C PHE A 822 -8.05 -7.29 -39.69
N ILE A 823 -8.63 -6.25 -39.11
CA ILE A 823 -9.78 -6.33 -38.20
C ILE A 823 -11.00 -5.88 -39.00
N ILE A 824 -11.85 -6.84 -39.37
CA ILE A 824 -13.04 -6.60 -40.19
C ILE A 824 -14.26 -6.81 -39.31
N MET A 825 -14.89 -5.71 -38.91
CA MET A 825 -16.12 -5.75 -38.13
C MET A 825 -17.33 -5.75 -39.06
N GLY A 826 -18.32 -6.57 -38.72
CA GLY A 826 -19.63 -6.55 -39.38
C GLY A 826 -20.39 -5.23 -39.13
N ASN A 827 -21.60 -5.07 -39.63
CA ASN A 827 -22.40 -6.12 -40.29
C ASN A 827 -21.79 -6.52 -41.64
N PHE A 828 -21.89 -7.81 -41.99
CA PHE A 828 -21.38 -8.35 -43.25
C PHE A 828 -22.41 -8.35 -44.39
N MET A 829 -23.67 -8.03 -44.08
CA MET A 829 -24.74 -7.83 -45.05
C MET A 829 -25.50 -6.54 -44.74
N SER A 830 -26.03 -5.88 -45.78
CA SER A 830 -26.86 -4.69 -45.63
C SER A 830 -28.24 -4.98 -44.99
N THR A 831 -28.72 -6.22 -45.10
CA THR A 831 -30.00 -6.67 -44.52
C THR A 831 -29.82 -7.85 -43.55
N SER A 832 -30.66 -7.92 -42.52
CA SER A 832 -30.65 -9.04 -41.57
C SER A 832 -31.32 -10.28 -42.16
N ILE A 833 -30.75 -11.46 -41.90
CA ILE A 833 -31.31 -12.74 -42.36
C ILE A 833 -32.73 -12.95 -41.81
N GLY A 834 -33.65 -13.38 -42.69
CA GLY A 834 -35.02 -13.75 -42.32
C GLY A 834 -35.99 -12.57 -42.22
N GLY A 835 -35.61 -11.40 -42.76
CA GLY A 835 -36.42 -10.16 -42.76
C GLY A 835 -37.65 -10.15 -43.67
N GLY A 836 -37.88 -11.20 -44.48
CA GLY A 836 -39.08 -11.33 -45.33
C GLY A 836 -38.76 -11.77 -46.76
N THR A 837 -39.69 -11.55 -47.69
CA THR A 837 -39.48 -11.86 -49.12
C THR A 837 -38.38 -10.97 -49.71
N GLY A 838 -37.24 -11.56 -50.07
CA GLY A 838 -36.09 -10.86 -50.63
C GLY A 838 -34.98 -10.52 -49.62
N SER A 839 -35.04 -11.02 -48.38
CA SER A 839 -33.90 -10.94 -47.45
C SER A 839 -32.87 -12.01 -47.76
N ASP A 840 -31.59 -11.66 -47.64
CA ASP A 840 -30.49 -12.60 -47.80
C ASP A 840 -30.59 -13.77 -46.81
N SER A 841 -30.16 -14.93 -47.26
CA SER A 841 -30.10 -16.17 -46.51
C SER A 841 -28.68 -16.41 -45.95
N ILE A 842 -28.56 -17.38 -45.05
CA ILE A 842 -27.23 -17.84 -44.59
C ILE A 842 -26.37 -18.34 -45.77
N GLN A 843 -27.01 -18.85 -46.83
CA GLN A 843 -26.32 -19.33 -48.02
C GLN A 843 -25.72 -18.15 -48.82
N ASP A 844 -26.41 -17.02 -48.91
CA ASP A 844 -25.89 -15.84 -49.60
C ASP A 844 -24.66 -15.28 -48.86
N LEU A 845 -24.70 -15.18 -47.52
CA LEU A 845 -23.52 -14.78 -46.74
C LEU A 845 -22.34 -15.74 -46.94
N ARG A 846 -22.60 -17.05 -47.02
CA ARG A 846 -21.55 -18.05 -47.29
C ARG A 846 -20.88 -17.79 -48.63
N GLU A 847 -21.66 -17.49 -49.67
CA GLU A 847 -21.13 -17.15 -51.00
C GLU A 847 -20.32 -15.84 -50.98
N TYR A 848 -20.79 -14.82 -50.26
CA TYR A 848 -20.05 -13.56 -50.11
C TYR A 848 -18.75 -13.71 -49.31
N LEU A 849 -18.75 -14.51 -48.26
CA LEU A 849 -17.53 -14.85 -47.51
C LEU A 849 -16.56 -15.70 -48.36
N GLU A 850 -17.09 -16.57 -49.22
CA GLU A 850 -16.28 -17.30 -50.19
C GLU A 850 -15.63 -16.36 -51.21
N GLU A 851 -16.38 -15.37 -51.72
CA GLU A 851 -15.87 -14.33 -52.61
C GLU A 851 -14.78 -13.49 -51.93
N LEU A 852 -14.98 -13.09 -50.67
CA LEU A 852 -13.95 -12.44 -49.87
C LEU A 852 -12.68 -13.30 -49.74
N GLY A 853 -12.84 -14.61 -49.53
CA GLY A 853 -11.72 -15.55 -49.49
C GLY A 853 -10.96 -15.63 -50.81
N ASN A 854 -11.68 -15.68 -51.95
CA ASN A 854 -11.08 -15.64 -53.28
C ASN A 854 -10.36 -14.31 -53.53
N LEU A 855 -10.90 -13.20 -53.03
CA LEU A 855 -10.31 -11.88 -53.12
C LEU A 855 -9.01 -11.78 -52.31
N ILE A 856 -8.96 -12.34 -51.10
CA ILE A 856 -7.72 -12.43 -50.30
C ILE A 856 -6.66 -13.25 -51.05
N LEU A 857 -7.04 -14.42 -51.60
CA LEU A 857 -6.11 -15.30 -52.33
C LEU A 857 -5.58 -14.71 -53.64
N LYS A 858 -6.25 -13.69 -54.21
CA LYS A 858 -5.75 -12.93 -55.36
C LYS A 858 -4.42 -12.21 -55.03
N TYR A 859 -4.20 -11.87 -53.76
CA TYR A 859 -3.07 -11.11 -53.25
C TYR A 859 -2.21 -11.99 -52.34
N THR A 860 -1.26 -12.72 -52.94
CA THR A 860 -0.51 -13.78 -52.24
C THR A 860 0.32 -13.25 -51.07
N GLY A 861 0.89 -12.04 -51.17
CA GLY A 861 1.67 -11.45 -50.09
C GLY A 861 0.83 -11.17 -48.84
N ILE A 862 -0.38 -10.64 -49.03
CA ILE A 862 -1.37 -10.47 -47.96
C ILE A 862 -1.85 -11.83 -47.43
N ALA A 863 -2.22 -12.79 -48.30
CA ALA A 863 -2.75 -14.08 -47.89
C ALA A 863 -1.77 -14.88 -47.00
N GLU A 864 -0.47 -14.82 -47.29
CA GLU A 864 0.58 -15.54 -46.55
C GLU A 864 0.97 -14.83 -45.24
N ASN A 865 1.08 -13.50 -45.24
CA ASN A 865 1.69 -12.76 -44.13
C ASN A 865 0.70 -12.03 -43.22
N SER A 866 -0.56 -11.86 -43.64
CA SER A 866 -1.60 -11.15 -42.89
C SER A 866 -2.55 -12.12 -42.18
N ARG A 867 -2.92 -11.78 -40.94
CA ARG A 867 -4.06 -12.40 -40.24
C ARG A 867 -5.34 -11.61 -40.48
N PHE A 868 -6.48 -12.28 -40.46
CA PHE A 868 -7.79 -11.67 -40.65
C PHE A 868 -8.69 -11.99 -39.46
N LEU A 869 -9.11 -10.99 -38.72
CA LEU A 869 -10.03 -11.11 -37.59
C LEU A 869 -11.42 -10.63 -38.00
N LEU A 870 -12.39 -11.56 -38.04
CA LEU A 870 -13.79 -11.24 -38.29
C LEU A 870 -14.53 -11.10 -36.96
N VAL A 871 -15.15 -9.93 -36.76
CA VAL A 871 -15.93 -9.61 -35.55
C VAL A 871 -17.38 -9.35 -35.95
N PRO A 872 -18.36 -10.12 -35.44
CA PRO A 872 -19.75 -10.02 -35.88
C PRO A 872 -20.43 -8.73 -35.40
N GLY A 873 -21.19 -8.11 -36.28
CA GLY A 873 -22.08 -6.99 -36.01
C GLY A 873 -23.43 -7.40 -35.38
N PRO A 874 -24.28 -6.42 -35.04
CA PRO A 874 -25.60 -6.67 -34.43
C PRO A 874 -26.59 -7.43 -35.34
N ASN A 875 -26.43 -7.38 -36.66
CA ASN A 875 -27.38 -7.95 -37.63
C ASN A 875 -26.87 -9.23 -38.30
N ASP A 876 -25.66 -9.68 -37.95
CA ASP A 876 -25.06 -10.88 -38.53
C ASP A 876 -25.68 -12.18 -38.00
N PRO A 877 -25.67 -13.28 -38.77
CA PRO A 877 -26.16 -14.56 -38.32
C PRO A 877 -25.42 -15.08 -37.08
N GLY A 878 -26.15 -15.74 -36.18
CA GLY A 878 -25.60 -16.21 -34.90
C GLY A 878 -25.37 -15.09 -33.88
N SER A 879 -25.47 -13.81 -34.28
CA SER A 879 -25.37 -12.67 -33.39
C SER A 879 -26.63 -12.56 -32.52
N SER A 880 -26.46 -12.85 -31.23
CA SER A 880 -27.53 -12.61 -30.26
C SER A 880 -27.67 -11.09 -30.04
N ARG A 881 -28.88 -10.60 -29.78
CA ARG A 881 -29.04 -9.20 -29.32
C ARG A 881 -28.40 -8.96 -27.95
N ALA A 882 -28.07 -10.04 -27.23
CA ALA A 882 -27.34 -10.00 -25.98
C ALA A 882 -25.82 -10.11 -26.17
N PHE A 883 -25.08 -9.50 -25.25
CA PHE A 883 -23.62 -9.61 -25.20
C PHE A 883 -23.15 -10.64 -24.16
N PRO A 884 -21.98 -11.28 -24.38
CA PRO A 884 -21.21 -11.29 -25.62
C PRO A 884 -21.95 -12.00 -26.75
N ARG A 885 -21.62 -11.63 -27.99
CA ARG A 885 -22.11 -12.29 -29.20
C ARG A 885 -21.15 -13.40 -29.60
N HIS A 886 -21.70 -14.54 -30.01
CA HIS A 886 -20.92 -15.63 -30.59
C HIS A 886 -20.24 -15.22 -31.89
N PRO A 887 -19.13 -15.87 -32.27
CA PRO A 887 -18.55 -15.73 -33.59
C PRO A 887 -19.55 -16.08 -34.70
N LEU A 888 -19.24 -15.67 -35.93
CA LEU A 888 -20.00 -16.10 -37.10
C LEU A 888 -20.08 -17.65 -37.16
N PRO A 889 -21.27 -18.25 -37.39
CA PRO A 889 -21.44 -19.69 -37.39
C PRO A 889 -20.59 -20.41 -38.44
N ASP A 890 -20.11 -21.60 -38.10
CA ASP A 890 -19.36 -22.48 -39.02
C ASP A 890 -20.10 -22.76 -40.34
N LEU A 891 -21.45 -22.72 -40.31
CA LEU A 891 -22.29 -22.95 -41.48
C LEU A 891 -22.03 -21.94 -42.62
N CYS A 892 -21.61 -20.71 -42.32
CA CYS A 892 -21.25 -19.70 -43.31
C CYS A 892 -19.75 -19.44 -43.42
N THR A 893 -18.93 -19.85 -42.44
CA THR A 893 -17.49 -19.56 -42.43
C THR A 893 -16.61 -20.73 -42.84
N CYS A 894 -17.11 -21.98 -42.87
CA CYS A 894 -16.28 -23.16 -43.08
C CYS A 894 -15.44 -23.13 -44.37
N GLU A 895 -16.00 -22.66 -45.48
CA GLU A 895 -15.28 -22.60 -46.76
C GLU A 895 -14.19 -21.53 -46.77
N LEU A 896 -14.46 -20.37 -46.17
CA LEU A 896 -13.47 -19.31 -46.01
C LEU A 896 -12.29 -19.79 -45.14
N LEU A 897 -12.59 -20.44 -44.01
CA LEU A 897 -11.56 -20.97 -43.10
C LEU A 897 -10.73 -22.09 -43.74
N CYS A 898 -11.35 -22.95 -44.56
CA CYS A 898 -10.63 -23.96 -45.32
C CYS A 898 -9.70 -23.36 -46.39
N LYS A 899 -10.09 -22.24 -47.01
CA LYS A 899 -9.31 -21.57 -48.06
C LYS A 899 -8.20 -20.68 -47.50
N VAL A 900 -8.48 -19.95 -46.43
CA VAL A 900 -7.59 -18.95 -45.83
C VAL A 900 -7.42 -19.29 -44.34
N PRO A 901 -6.43 -20.12 -43.98
CA PRO A 901 -6.26 -20.58 -42.59
C PRO A 901 -5.87 -19.45 -41.61
N ASN A 902 -5.43 -18.31 -42.13
CA ASN A 902 -5.07 -17.12 -41.35
C ASN A 902 -6.30 -16.28 -40.91
N VAL A 903 -7.52 -16.72 -41.24
CA VAL A 903 -8.77 -16.10 -40.79
C VAL A 903 -9.19 -16.63 -39.41
N ILE A 904 -9.52 -15.73 -38.50
CA ILE A 904 -10.00 -16.00 -37.15
C ILE A 904 -11.38 -15.36 -37.01
N CYS A 905 -12.40 -16.17 -36.74
CA CYS A 905 -13.73 -15.67 -36.36
C CYS A 905 -13.80 -15.56 -34.84
N SER A 906 -14.02 -14.37 -34.30
CA SER A 906 -14.06 -14.13 -32.86
C SER A 906 -15.41 -13.57 -32.39
N THR A 907 -15.58 -13.43 -31.08
CA THR A 907 -16.78 -12.87 -30.45
C THR A 907 -16.86 -11.36 -30.62
N ASN A 908 -18.00 -10.80 -30.25
CA ASN A 908 -18.14 -9.36 -30.06
C ASN A 908 -18.64 -9.05 -28.63
N PRO A 909 -17.85 -8.37 -27.78
CA PRO A 909 -16.48 -7.92 -28.05
C PRO A 909 -15.49 -9.09 -28.14
N CYS A 910 -14.28 -8.79 -28.62
CA CYS A 910 -13.11 -9.65 -28.44
C CYS A 910 -11.94 -8.80 -27.94
N ARG A 911 -10.91 -9.47 -27.41
CA ARG A 911 -9.66 -8.82 -27.01
C ARG A 911 -8.50 -9.37 -27.82
N ILE A 912 -7.58 -8.49 -28.17
CA ILE A 912 -6.36 -8.81 -28.89
C ILE A 912 -5.20 -8.41 -28.00
N ARG A 913 -4.26 -9.33 -27.79
CA ARG A 913 -2.96 -9.00 -27.21
C ARG A 913 -1.92 -8.97 -28.30
N TYR A 914 -1.28 -7.82 -28.45
CA TYR A 914 -0.13 -7.63 -29.31
C TYR A 914 1.09 -7.41 -28.41
N TYR A 915 1.94 -8.43 -28.29
CA TYR A 915 3.00 -8.46 -27.27
C TYR A 915 2.48 -8.08 -25.87
N THR A 916 2.80 -6.88 -25.37
CA THR A 916 2.35 -6.41 -24.05
C THR A 916 1.12 -5.48 -24.09
N GLN A 917 0.65 -5.10 -25.27
CA GLN A 917 -0.50 -4.21 -25.46
C GLN A 917 -1.82 -5.00 -25.47
N ASP A 918 -2.81 -4.48 -24.76
CA ASP A 918 -4.18 -4.99 -24.73
C ASP A 918 -5.10 -4.08 -25.56
N ILE A 919 -5.71 -4.66 -26.59
CA ILE A 919 -6.62 -3.98 -27.52
C ILE A 919 -8.00 -4.61 -27.38
N VAL A 920 -9.03 -3.79 -27.17
CA VAL A 920 -10.43 -4.23 -27.11
C VAL A 920 -11.12 -3.83 -28.41
N VAL A 921 -11.77 -4.77 -29.07
CA VAL A 921 -12.59 -4.52 -30.27
C VAL A 921 -14.06 -4.74 -29.93
N PHE A 922 -14.89 -3.75 -30.22
CA PHE A 922 -16.31 -3.79 -29.91
C PHE A 922 -17.17 -3.16 -31.02
N ARG A 923 -18.07 -3.96 -31.61
CA ARG A 923 -18.95 -3.53 -32.70
C ARG A 923 -20.39 -3.38 -32.21
N ASP A 924 -20.86 -2.16 -32.01
CA ASP A 924 -22.26 -1.85 -31.74
C ASP A 924 -22.54 -0.36 -32.01
N ASP A 925 -23.76 0.00 -32.39
CA ASP A 925 -24.14 1.40 -32.63
C ASP A 925 -24.38 2.14 -31.30
N LEU A 926 -23.31 2.24 -30.51
CA LEU A 926 -23.34 2.57 -29.10
C LEU A 926 -23.60 4.06 -28.88
N GLN A 927 -23.01 4.94 -29.70
CA GLN A 927 -23.15 6.39 -29.58
C GLN A 927 -24.64 6.78 -29.65
N GLN A 928 -25.33 6.34 -30.69
CA GLN A 928 -26.76 6.64 -30.87
C GLN A 928 -27.63 5.95 -29.81
N LYS A 929 -27.28 4.74 -29.37
CA LYS A 929 -28.02 4.05 -28.30
C LYS A 929 -27.90 4.78 -26.97
N MET A 930 -26.69 5.14 -26.56
CA MET A 930 -26.44 5.85 -25.30
C MET A 930 -27.03 7.25 -25.32
N GLN A 931 -26.92 7.99 -26.43
CA GLN A 931 -27.51 9.31 -26.56
C GLN A 931 -29.04 9.27 -26.38
N ARG A 932 -29.72 8.29 -26.98
CA ARG A 932 -31.18 8.11 -26.84
C ARG A 932 -31.63 7.80 -25.42
N HIS A 933 -30.76 7.19 -24.61
CA HIS A 933 -31.06 6.77 -23.24
C HIS A 933 -30.38 7.66 -22.19
N ALA A 934 -29.73 8.74 -22.62
CA ALA A 934 -29.14 9.70 -21.72
C ALA A 934 -30.25 10.41 -20.93
N ILE A 935 -30.18 10.37 -19.60
CA ILE A 935 -31.17 11.01 -18.72
C ILE A 935 -30.95 12.53 -18.62
N LEU A 936 -29.75 12.99 -18.97
CA LEU A 936 -29.35 14.39 -19.01
C LEU A 936 -28.78 14.71 -20.40
N PRO A 937 -29.07 15.91 -20.94
CA PRO A 937 -28.56 16.28 -22.25
C PRO A 937 -27.03 16.47 -22.21
N PRO A 938 -26.28 15.99 -23.22
CA PRO A 938 -24.83 16.23 -23.31
C PRO A 938 -24.54 17.73 -23.43
N LYS A 939 -23.38 18.16 -22.95
CA LYS A 939 -22.99 19.58 -22.93
C LYS A 939 -22.14 19.91 -24.17
N PRO A 940 -22.31 21.09 -24.78
CA PRO A 940 -21.38 21.56 -25.81
C PRO A 940 -20.03 21.91 -25.18
N SER A 941 -18.94 21.74 -25.93
CA SER A 941 -17.62 22.19 -25.50
C SER A 941 -17.55 23.72 -25.39
N GLU A 942 -16.72 24.25 -24.47
CA GLU A 942 -16.61 25.69 -24.14
C GLU A 942 -16.23 26.61 -25.34
N ASN A 943 -15.86 26.04 -26.49
CA ASN A 943 -15.36 26.76 -27.67
C ASN A 943 -16.40 26.99 -28.79
N GLU A 944 -17.64 26.51 -28.67
CA GLU A 944 -18.66 26.66 -29.73
C GLU A 944 -19.64 27.82 -29.47
N LYS A 945 -19.89 28.64 -30.51
CA LYS A 945 -20.84 29.76 -30.46
C LYS A 945 -22.27 29.25 -30.63
N ALA A 946 -23.19 29.70 -29.77
CA ALA A 946 -24.63 29.45 -29.91
C ALA A 946 -25.14 29.76 -31.32
N VAL A 947 -25.83 28.81 -31.94
CA VAL A 947 -26.44 28.98 -33.27
C VAL A 947 -27.84 29.57 -33.07
N THR A 948 -28.14 30.63 -33.80
CA THR A 948 -29.47 31.28 -33.79
C THR A 948 -30.26 30.80 -35.01
N ASN A 949 -31.44 30.26 -34.76
CA ASN A 949 -32.34 29.83 -35.83
C ASN A 949 -33.02 31.05 -36.47
N ASN A 950 -33.59 30.89 -37.67
CA ASN A 950 -34.31 31.96 -38.39
C ASN A 950 -35.53 32.55 -37.63
N GLU A 951 -35.93 31.94 -36.52
CA GLU A 951 -37.02 32.39 -35.63
C GLU A 951 -36.52 33.13 -34.36
N GLY A 952 -35.20 33.34 -34.22
CA GLY A 952 -34.62 34.09 -33.10
C GLY A 952 -34.35 33.27 -31.83
N GLU A 953 -34.57 31.95 -31.86
CA GLU A 953 -34.22 31.04 -30.76
C GLU A 953 -32.74 30.63 -30.85
N THR A 954 -31.99 30.86 -29.77
CA THR A 954 -30.61 30.38 -29.58
C THR A 954 -30.63 28.93 -29.11
N PHE A 955 -30.10 28.01 -29.92
CA PHE A 955 -29.85 26.64 -29.52
C PHE A 955 -28.34 26.37 -29.48
N GLU A 956 -27.89 25.74 -28.40
CA GLU A 956 -26.56 25.13 -28.34
C GLU A 956 -26.65 23.77 -29.03
N SER A 957 -26.28 23.69 -30.31
CA SER A 957 -26.16 22.42 -31.01
C SER A 957 -24.88 21.71 -30.55
N VAL A 958 -25.00 20.53 -29.92
CA VAL A 958 -23.83 19.72 -29.55
C VAL A 958 -23.25 19.10 -30.82
N SER A 959 -21.99 19.39 -31.14
CA SER A 959 -21.30 18.78 -32.29
C SER A 959 -21.13 17.28 -32.10
N GLN A 960 -21.07 16.53 -33.21
CA GLN A 960 -20.86 15.08 -33.19
C GLN A 960 -19.55 14.71 -32.47
N THR A 961 -18.52 15.53 -32.63
CA THR A 961 -17.24 15.42 -31.91
C THR A 961 -17.38 15.52 -30.40
N ASP A 962 -18.31 16.33 -29.89
CA ASP A 962 -18.53 16.46 -28.45
C ASP A 962 -19.31 15.26 -27.89
N ILE A 963 -20.24 14.69 -28.65
CA ILE A 963 -20.93 13.44 -28.28
C ILE A 963 -19.93 12.28 -28.17
N THR A 964 -18.98 12.18 -29.09
CA THR A 964 -17.95 11.15 -29.06
C THR A 964 -17.03 11.27 -27.84
N LYS A 965 -16.65 12.49 -27.43
CA LYS A 965 -15.92 12.71 -26.18
C LYS A 965 -16.72 12.25 -24.97
N HIS A 966 -18.01 12.56 -24.93
CA HIS A 966 -18.90 12.08 -23.87
C HIS A 966 -19.00 10.55 -23.85
N LEU A 967 -19.11 9.91 -25.01
CA LEU A 967 -19.13 8.44 -25.12
C LEU A 967 -17.88 7.83 -24.52
N ALA A 968 -16.70 8.24 -25.00
CA ALA A 968 -15.42 7.74 -24.53
C ALA A 968 -15.23 7.90 -23.02
N LYS A 969 -15.52 9.11 -22.51
CA LYS A 969 -15.50 9.39 -21.08
C LYS A 969 -16.41 8.45 -20.31
N THR A 970 -17.61 8.17 -20.83
CA THR A 970 -18.56 7.28 -20.17
C THR A 970 -18.05 5.84 -20.09
N LEU A 971 -17.50 5.29 -21.18
CA LEU A 971 -17.04 3.88 -21.19
C LEU A 971 -15.87 3.66 -20.22
N ILE A 972 -14.89 4.56 -20.24
CA ILE A 972 -13.70 4.47 -19.40
C ILE A 972 -14.04 4.78 -17.93
N ASP A 973 -14.80 5.84 -17.67
CA ASP A 973 -15.21 6.17 -16.29
C ASP A 973 -16.18 5.13 -15.74
N GLN A 974 -17.00 4.43 -16.54
CA GLN A 974 -17.80 3.31 -16.04
C GLN A 974 -17.05 1.97 -16.03
N ALA A 975 -15.81 1.93 -16.52
CA ALA A 975 -15.00 0.73 -16.69
C ALA A 975 -15.78 -0.44 -17.33
N HIS A 976 -16.63 -0.15 -18.31
CA HIS A 976 -17.54 -1.12 -18.89
C HIS A 976 -18.04 -0.69 -20.28
N LEU A 977 -18.10 -1.62 -21.25
CA LEU A 977 -18.49 -1.35 -22.64
C LEU A 977 -19.97 -0.98 -22.82
N CYS A 978 -20.86 -1.53 -21.98
CA CYS A 978 -22.31 -1.29 -22.01
C CYS A 978 -22.88 -0.82 -20.65
N PRO A 979 -22.60 0.41 -20.18
CA PRO A 979 -23.06 0.90 -18.89
C PRO A 979 -24.51 1.44 -18.95
N MET A 980 -25.44 0.63 -19.48
CA MET A 980 -26.85 0.97 -19.68
C MET A 980 -27.80 -0.04 -19.04
N GLN A 981 -29.10 0.21 -19.13
CA GLN A 981 -30.14 -0.72 -18.68
C GLN A 981 -30.11 -2.03 -19.48
N LEU A 982 -30.23 -3.17 -18.78
CA LEU A 982 -30.21 -4.52 -19.38
C LEU A 982 -31.34 -4.77 -20.39
N MET A 983 -32.42 -3.98 -20.35
CA MET A 983 -33.51 -4.06 -21.34
C MET A 983 -33.15 -3.40 -22.66
N VAL A 984 -32.23 -2.42 -22.63
CA VAL A 984 -31.75 -1.68 -23.80
C VAL A 984 -30.60 -2.45 -24.45
N ASN A 985 -29.62 -2.86 -23.63
CA ASN A 985 -28.52 -3.73 -24.03
C ASN A 985 -28.58 -5.02 -23.20
N PRO A 986 -29.21 -6.09 -23.72
CA PRO A 986 -29.23 -7.39 -23.07
C PRO A 986 -27.82 -7.95 -22.90
N ILE A 987 -27.58 -8.63 -21.79
CA ILE A 987 -26.27 -9.23 -21.45
C ILE A 987 -26.52 -10.61 -20.86
N ASN A 988 -25.73 -11.58 -21.31
CA ASN A 988 -25.64 -12.92 -20.74
C ASN A 988 -24.98 -12.80 -19.36
N TRP A 989 -25.75 -13.04 -18.28
CA TRP A 989 -25.37 -12.56 -16.95
C TRP A 989 -24.05 -13.11 -16.42
N ASP A 990 -23.76 -14.39 -16.68
CA ASP A 990 -22.50 -15.03 -16.26
C ASP A 990 -21.27 -14.53 -17.03
N PHE A 991 -21.46 -13.83 -18.15
CA PHE A 991 -20.40 -13.37 -19.05
C PHE A 991 -20.20 -11.83 -19.03
N ASP A 992 -20.85 -11.11 -18.10
CA ASP A 992 -20.68 -9.65 -17.96
C ASP A 992 -19.22 -9.22 -17.77
N SER A 993 -18.41 -10.07 -17.13
CA SER A 993 -16.99 -9.79 -16.88
C SER A 993 -16.19 -9.59 -18.17
N SER A 994 -16.59 -10.20 -19.28
CA SER A 994 -15.91 -10.02 -20.58
C SER A 994 -16.11 -8.62 -21.17
N LEU A 995 -17.14 -7.89 -20.71
CA LEU A 995 -17.47 -6.52 -21.13
C LEU A 995 -16.83 -5.45 -20.22
N GLN A 996 -16.19 -5.87 -19.13
CA GLN A 996 -15.52 -4.97 -18.20
C GLN A 996 -14.23 -4.41 -18.81
N LEU A 997 -13.94 -3.15 -18.53
CA LEU A 997 -12.69 -2.48 -18.91
C LEU A 997 -11.82 -2.28 -17.67
N PHE A 998 -11.56 -3.39 -16.95
CA PHE A 998 -10.64 -3.43 -15.83
C PHE A 998 -9.64 -4.59 -16.00
N PRO A 999 -8.32 -4.31 -16.05
CA PRO A 999 -7.70 -3.01 -16.28
C PRO A 999 -8.21 -2.32 -17.55
N VAL A 1000 -8.01 -1.01 -17.64
CA VAL A 1000 -8.27 -0.27 -18.88
C VAL A 1000 -7.33 -0.76 -20.00
N PRO A 1001 -7.81 -0.88 -21.25
CA PRO A 1001 -6.98 -1.30 -22.38
C PRO A 1001 -6.05 -0.16 -22.84
N ASP A 1002 -5.03 -0.49 -23.63
CA ASP A 1002 -4.20 0.53 -24.29
C ASP A 1002 -4.98 1.18 -25.44
N VAL A 1003 -5.74 0.35 -26.18
CA VAL A 1003 -6.57 0.80 -27.30
C VAL A 1003 -7.97 0.19 -27.25
N LEU A 1004 -8.98 1.03 -27.45
CA LEU A 1004 -10.37 0.65 -27.63
C LEU A 1004 -10.82 0.99 -29.05
N ILE A 1005 -11.06 -0.05 -29.85
CA ILE A 1005 -11.55 0.04 -31.23
C ILE A 1005 -13.07 -0.13 -31.21
N LEU A 1006 -13.79 0.92 -31.61
CA LEU A 1006 -15.24 0.92 -31.69
C LEU A 1006 -15.70 0.79 -33.13
N GLY A 1007 -16.65 -0.11 -33.40
CA GLY A 1007 -17.42 -0.14 -34.63
C GLY A 1007 -18.81 0.45 -34.39
N ASP A 1008 -19.05 1.67 -34.85
CA ASP A 1008 -20.34 2.38 -34.79
C ASP A 1008 -20.79 2.72 -36.22
N SER A 1009 -22.00 3.27 -36.34
CA SER A 1009 -22.61 3.78 -37.58
C SER A 1009 -22.32 5.27 -37.81
N THR A 1010 -21.47 5.88 -36.98
CA THR A 1010 -21.14 7.31 -37.01
C THR A 1010 -19.96 7.60 -37.94
N GLU A 1011 -19.64 8.88 -38.16
CA GLU A 1011 -18.40 9.26 -38.85
C GLU A 1011 -17.15 8.81 -38.08
N GLN A 1012 -16.05 8.60 -38.81
CA GLN A 1012 -14.76 8.21 -38.24
C GLN A 1012 -14.27 9.21 -37.18
N PHE A 1013 -13.66 8.71 -36.11
CA PHE A 1013 -13.10 9.56 -35.07
C PHE A 1013 -11.91 8.91 -34.38
N GLN A 1014 -11.06 9.75 -33.79
CA GLN A 1014 -10.02 9.37 -32.85
C GLN A 1014 -10.02 10.34 -31.68
N LEU A 1015 -9.80 9.81 -30.48
CA LEU A 1015 -9.59 10.59 -29.27
C LEU A 1015 -8.72 9.80 -28.29
N GLY A 1016 -8.08 10.51 -27.38
CA GLY A 1016 -7.42 9.91 -26.23
C GLY A 1016 -8.16 10.29 -24.94
N TYR A 1017 -8.34 9.34 -24.03
CA TYR A 1017 -8.89 9.62 -22.71
C TYR A 1017 -8.27 8.71 -21.64
N SER A 1018 -7.73 9.29 -20.57
CA SER A 1018 -7.10 8.57 -19.45
C SER A 1018 -6.06 7.53 -19.90
N SER A 1019 -5.16 7.92 -20.82
CA SER A 1019 -4.11 7.07 -21.43
C SER A 1019 -4.62 5.94 -22.33
N VAL A 1020 -5.91 5.92 -22.68
CA VAL A 1020 -6.49 4.97 -23.65
C VAL A 1020 -6.63 5.64 -25.01
N GLY A 1021 -6.10 5.02 -26.07
CA GLY A 1021 -6.37 5.40 -27.45
C GLY A 1021 -7.73 4.85 -27.90
N ILE A 1022 -8.64 5.71 -28.34
CA ILE A 1022 -9.98 5.30 -28.74
C ILE A 1022 -10.22 5.78 -30.17
N PHE A 1023 -10.59 4.87 -31.06
CA PHE A 1023 -10.92 5.23 -32.43
C PHE A 1023 -11.99 4.34 -33.03
N HIS A 1024 -12.62 4.90 -34.06
CA HIS A 1024 -13.63 4.24 -34.88
C HIS A 1024 -13.32 4.48 -36.36
N PRO A 1025 -13.26 3.43 -37.19
CA PRO A 1025 -12.86 3.58 -38.60
C PRO A 1025 -13.89 4.25 -39.50
N GLY A 1026 -15.14 4.42 -39.06
CA GLY A 1026 -16.26 4.77 -39.94
C GLY A 1026 -16.92 3.52 -40.56
N PRO A 1027 -18.18 3.63 -41.03
CA PRO A 1027 -18.86 2.58 -41.76
C PRO A 1027 -18.32 2.49 -43.19
N PHE A 1028 -17.58 1.41 -43.48
CA PHE A 1028 -16.90 1.20 -44.76
C PHE A 1028 -17.87 1.19 -45.94
N HIS A 1029 -19.07 0.63 -45.77
CA HIS A 1029 -20.08 0.65 -46.84
C HIS A 1029 -20.57 2.05 -47.24
N ALA A 1030 -20.37 3.08 -46.39
CA ALA A 1030 -20.91 4.42 -46.62
C ALA A 1030 -19.94 5.33 -47.38
N ASP A 1031 -18.67 5.40 -46.94
CA ASP A 1031 -17.65 6.29 -47.52
C ASP A 1031 -16.30 5.60 -47.78
N TYR A 1032 -16.26 4.27 -47.62
CA TYR A 1032 -15.06 3.45 -47.81
C TYR A 1032 -13.88 3.87 -46.91
N SER A 1033 -14.20 4.47 -45.74
CA SER A 1033 -13.22 4.81 -44.72
C SER A 1033 -12.69 3.58 -43.99
N PHE A 1034 -11.39 3.59 -43.73
CA PHE A 1034 -10.71 2.60 -42.91
C PHE A 1034 -9.58 3.26 -42.11
N VAL A 1035 -9.08 2.55 -41.10
CA VAL A 1035 -7.96 3.04 -40.28
C VAL A 1035 -6.77 2.12 -40.42
N LEU A 1036 -5.61 2.71 -40.65
CA LEU A 1036 -4.31 2.06 -40.51
C LEU A 1036 -3.77 2.38 -39.11
N TYR A 1037 -3.62 1.36 -38.26
CA TYR A 1037 -3.12 1.46 -36.90
C TYR A 1037 -1.75 0.80 -36.79
N ARG A 1038 -0.74 1.51 -36.28
CA ARG A 1038 0.59 0.96 -35.97
C ARG A 1038 0.76 0.80 -34.47
N PRO A 1039 0.70 -0.44 -33.92
CA PRO A 1039 0.73 -0.65 -32.49
C PRO A 1039 2.04 -0.22 -31.83
N SER A 1040 3.19 -0.44 -32.47
CA SER A 1040 4.50 -0.08 -31.91
C SER A 1040 4.68 1.41 -31.61
N THR A 1041 3.96 2.29 -32.32
CA THR A 1041 4.01 3.74 -32.13
C THR A 1041 2.69 4.33 -31.62
N ASN A 1042 1.66 3.48 -31.44
CA ASN A 1042 0.29 3.87 -31.14
C ASN A 1042 -0.23 4.98 -32.09
N THR A 1043 0.09 4.88 -33.39
CA THR A 1043 -0.31 5.86 -34.41
C THR A 1043 -1.46 5.33 -35.26
N THR A 1044 -2.44 6.20 -35.53
CA THR A 1044 -3.58 5.90 -36.40
C THR A 1044 -3.61 6.87 -37.58
N GLU A 1045 -3.76 6.32 -38.79
CA GLU A 1045 -3.93 7.06 -40.03
C GLU A 1045 -5.31 6.74 -40.62
N PHE A 1046 -6.17 7.76 -40.67
CA PHE A 1046 -7.48 7.66 -41.31
C PHE A 1046 -7.33 7.75 -42.81
N SER A 1047 -7.91 6.79 -43.53
CA SER A 1047 -7.80 6.67 -44.98
C SER A 1047 -9.15 6.34 -45.61
N ARG A 1048 -9.27 6.59 -46.91
CA ARG A 1048 -10.40 6.20 -47.76
C ARG A 1048 -9.87 5.59 -49.04
N VAL A 1049 -10.57 4.59 -49.57
CA VAL A 1049 -10.16 3.84 -50.77
C VAL A 1049 -10.37 4.64 -52.06
#